data_AF-R7UAV9-F1
#
_entry.id   AF-R7UAV9-F1
#
_cell.length_a   1.000
_cell.length_b   1.000
_cell.length_c   1.000
_cell.angle_alpha   90.00
_cell.angle_beta   90.00
_cell.angle_gamma   90.00
#
_symmetry.space_group_name_H-M   'P 1'
#
loop_
_entity.id
_entity.type
_entity.pdbx_description
1 polymer ?
#
loop_
_entity_poly.entity_id
_entity_poly.type
_entity_poly.pdbx_seq_one_letter_code
_entity_poly.pdbx_strand_id
1 'polypeptide(L)'
;MLSSWFGLLSQGNNYEISVVRELIKRKEKVITDEDEFSNTALHLASLAGQNRVVEELLQAGANIEARNCDGWTPLGCAAAKGWEETVCILLDANAQVDPKDRTKTTPLHLCSSRGHAGVVELLLKWHASVVQRDPNGRNCLDLAIDNGNKDVAMCIVGSVKWEDALRNQTLDLKGNRDTPMRKLIRKMPEVAEKVFNRCSQANSHNPDSKAFEITFYYEFLDDAYAQGGSEALSSSGDSIFDEENKLMDTAKPYSQDSRVLKQNHPLMIMAKNEQEDLLVHPLVSSLLMHKWWSFALWVYYFNLLVYCTFLGFLTVYICSTDPPFQYADLAPANGMTFCEVVESTHSVNQSTFAWIVKYLIIILAGLKLIIELFQIYNAKWQYFSWENLIEWLTYISALLLVIDFEKCQSRTGIRQPWQWQLAAVAIFLAWIELLLFIRKLPRFGIYVVMFTNICNTFMQFFPVFFLFIVAFALTFYVLLKNQNEFRSVPWSMLKTSVMLIGELEYTGVFQENSMYYSQLTIILFIFFMIFMNIIIMNLLVGLAVDDIKAVQDQAVLKRLAMQVELALDVESIVPQFLRRKFVRKSINVKPNDNSNSRLKNLLLMSMFMSSSTDFNKALYRNLDKMEVQQDYQGKRLNRA
;
A
#
# COMPACT_ATOMS: atom_id res chain seq x y z
N MET A 1 47.45 -4.40 -35.45
CA MET A 1 47.31 -5.04 -36.78
C MET A 1 46.14 -6.03 -36.76
N LEU A 2 46.13 -7.07 -35.91
CA LEU A 2 44.99 -8.01 -35.76
C LEU A 2 43.62 -7.33 -35.61
N SER A 3 43.54 -6.26 -34.82
CA SER A 3 42.34 -5.43 -34.62
C SER A 3 41.75 -4.85 -35.92
N SER A 4 42.59 -4.38 -36.86
CA SER A 4 42.11 -3.85 -38.15
C SER A 4 41.80 -4.95 -39.17
N TRP A 5 42.22 -6.20 -38.91
CA TRP A 5 41.92 -7.35 -39.76
C TRP A 5 40.57 -7.94 -39.37
N PHE A 6 40.34 -8.22 -38.07
CA PHE A 6 39.04 -8.71 -37.60
C PHE A 6 37.91 -7.67 -37.75
N GLY A 7 38.21 -6.38 -37.60
CA GLY A 7 37.24 -5.30 -37.85
C GLY A 7 36.73 -5.20 -39.30
N LEU A 8 37.37 -5.87 -40.26
CA LEU A 8 36.94 -5.93 -41.67
C LEU A 8 36.20 -7.23 -42.04
N LEU A 9 36.18 -8.26 -41.17
CA LEU A 9 35.55 -9.56 -41.42
C LEU A 9 34.04 -9.56 -41.12
N SER A 10 33.33 -8.46 -41.38
CA SER A 10 31.94 -8.29 -40.89
C SER A 10 30.87 -9.04 -41.69
N GLN A 11 31.24 -9.88 -42.66
CA GLN A 11 30.31 -10.71 -43.43
C GLN A 11 30.93 -12.07 -43.75
N GLY A 12 30.59 -13.08 -42.93
CA GLY A 12 31.12 -14.44 -42.96
C GLY A 12 30.92 -15.20 -44.27
N ASN A 13 31.71 -14.83 -45.27
CA ASN A 13 31.78 -15.48 -46.58
C ASN A 13 32.72 -16.69 -46.53
N ASN A 14 32.46 -17.73 -47.32
CA ASN A 14 33.32 -18.93 -47.37
C ASN A 14 34.80 -18.62 -47.73
N TYR A 15 35.05 -17.48 -48.39
CA TYR A 15 36.37 -16.93 -48.65
C TYR A 15 37.13 -16.59 -47.36
N GLU A 16 36.49 -15.97 -46.38
CA GLU A 16 37.11 -15.55 -45.12
C GLU A 16 37.53 -16.74 -44.27
N ILE A 17 36.67 -17.76 -44.19
CA ILE A 17 36.97 -19.04 -43.51
C ILE A 17 38.17 -19.74 -44.15
N SER A 18 38.27 -19.68 -45.49
CA SER A 18 39.41 -20.23 -46.22
C SER A 18 40.71 -19.50 -45.90
N VAL A 19 40.66 -18.17 -45.75
CA VAL A 19 41.80 -17.35 -45.31
C VAL A 19 42.18 -17.66 -43.86
N VAL A 20 41.22 -17.77 -42.94
CA VAL A 20 41.48 -18.16 -41.54
C VAL A 20 42.15 -19.53 -41.45
N ARG A 21 41.61 -20.56 -42.13
CA ARG A 21 42.21 -21.90 -42.20
C ARG A 21 43.65 -21.88 -42.73
N GLU A 22 43.91 -21.12 -43.79
CA GLU A 22 45.24 -21.04 -44.40
C GLU A 22 46.23 -20.23 -43.55
N LEU A 23 45.76 -19.23 -42.79
CA LEU A 23 46.57 -18.50 -41.81
C LEU A 23 46.94 -19.37 -40.60
N ILE A 24 45.98 -20.12 -40.05
CA ILE A 24 46.19 -21.10 -38.97
C ILE A 24 47.29 -22.11 -39.37
N LYS A 25 47.19 -22.69 -40.58
CA LYS A 25 48.22 -23.60 -41.12
C LYS A 25 49.61 -22.99 -41.28
N ARG A 26 49.70 -21.67 -41.54
CA ARG A 26 50.98 -20.97 -41.78
C ARG A 26 51.61 -20.40 -40.52
N LYS A 27 50.82 -20.06 -39.51
CA LYS A 27 51.28 -19.48 -38.24
C LYS A 27 50.37 -19.88 -37.07
N GLU A 28 50.70 -21.00 -36.45
CA GLU A 28 50.03 -21.53 -35.25
C GLU A 28 49.94 -20.49 -34.10
N LYS A 29 50.95 -19.62 -33.96
CA LYS A 29 50.97 -18.54 -32.94
C LYS A 29 49.84 -17.52 -33.05
N VAL A 30 49.21 -17.35 -34.22
CA VAL A 30 48.11 -16.38 -34.42
C VAL A 30 46.89 -16.70 -33.55
N ILE A 31 46.75 -17.97 -33.13
CA ILE A 31 45.69 -18.42 -32.22
C ILE A 31 45.87 -17.84 -30.81
N THR A 32 47.13 -17.68 -30.38
CA THR A 32 47.55 -17.19 -29.07
C THR A 32 47.93 -15.72 -29.04
N ASP A 33 48.08 -15.07 -30.20
CA ASP A 33 48.44 -13.66 -30.28
C ASP A 33 47.31 -12.78 -29.72
N GLU A 34 47.69 -11.81 -28.89
CA GLU A 34 46.81 -10.86 -28.21
C GLU A 34 46.82 -9.47 -28.88
N ASP A 35 45.70 -8.75 -28.83
CA ASP A 35 45.61 -7.33 -29.21
C ASP A 35 45.95 -6.37 -28.05
N GLU A 36 45.81 -5.07 -28.27
CA GLU A 36 46.07 -4.00 -27.27
C GLU A 36 45.20 -4.08 -26.01
N PHE A 37 44.13 -4.89 -26.04
CA PHE A 37 43.20 -5.15 -24.94
C PHE A 37 43.29 -6.61 -24.44
N SER A 38 44.36 -7.34 -24.77
CA SER A 38 44.52 -8.77 -24.49
C SER A 38 43.40 -9.66 -25.06
N ASN A 39 42.70 -9.22 -26.11
CA ASN A 39 41.77 -10.09 -26.83
C ASN A 39 42.57 -11.03 -27.75
N THR A 40 42.40 -12.33 -27.56
CA THR A 40 42.83 -13.34 -28.55
C THR A 40 41.89 -13.35 -29.77
N ALA A 41 42.29 -14.01 -30.86
CA ALA A 41 41.44 -14.20 -32.04
C ALA A 41 40.04 -14.76 -31.71
N LEU A 42 39.94 -15.65 -30.70
CA LEU A 42 38.68 -16.24 -30.25
C LEU A 42 37.76 -15.20 -29.57
N HIS A 43 38.31 -14.25 -28.81
CA HIS A 43 37.53 -13.13 -28.24
C HIS A 43 36.95 -12.24 -29.35
N LEU A 44 37.76 -11.90 -30.36
CA LEU A 44 37.34 -11.03 -31.47
C LEU A 44 36.23 -11.71 -32.30
N ALA A 45 36.39 -12.99 -32.64
CA ALA A 45 35.37 -13.78 -33.32
C ALA A 45 34.06 -13.88 -32.51
N SER A 46 34.17 -14.05 -31.18
CA SER A 46 33.03 -14.10 -30.26
C SER A 46 32.33 -12.76 -30.05
N LEU A 47 33.07 -11.64 -30.07
CA LEU A 47 32.50 -10.28 -30.06
C LEU A 47 31.74 -9.97 -31.36
N ALA A 48 32.20 -10.51 -32.49
CA ALA A 48 31.63 -10.31 -33.81
C ALA A 48 30.49 -11.29 -34.17
N GLY A 49 30.28 -12.36 -33.41
CA GLY A 49 29.25 -13.38 -33.68
C GLY A 49 29.60 -14.32 -34.83
N GLN A 50 30.90 -14.52 -35.12
CA GLN A 50 31.36 -15.31 -36.26
C GLN A 50 31.39 -16.82 -35.95
N ASN A 51 30.21 -17.44 -35.86
CA ASN A 51 30.00 -18.85 -35.48
C ASN A 51 31.01 -19.83 -36.11
N ARG A 52 31.13 -19.84 -37.44
CA ARG A 52 32.05 -20.72 -38.18
C ARG A 52 33.53 -20.42 -37.92
N VAL A 53 33.90 -19.17 -37.64
CA VAL A 53 35.28 -18.80 -37.32
C VAL A 53 35.61 -19.25 -35.89
N VAL A 54 34.65 -19.17 -34.97
CA VAL A 54 34.77 -19.73 -33.63
C VAL A 54 34.96 -21.25 -33.68
N GLU A 55 34.14 -21.99 -34.45
CA GLU A 55 34.32 -23.45 -34.65
C GLU A 55 35.74 -23.82 -35.14
N GLU A 56 36.25 -23.12 -36.16
CA GLU A 56 37.58 -23.38 -36.72
C GLU A 56 38.71 -23.04 -35.73
N LEU A 57 38.59 -21.95 -34.97
CA LEU A 57 39.55 -21.58 -33.93
C LEU A 57 39.56 -22.61 -32.79
N LEU A 58 38.39 -23.13 -32.40
CA LEU A 58 38.27 -24.19 -31.39
C LEU A 58 38.90 -25.50 -31.88
N GLN A 59 38.64 -25.91 -33.13
CA GLN A 59 39.28 -27.08 -33.74
C GLN A 59 40.81 -26.92 -33.86
N ALA A 60 41.30 -25.69 -34.03
CA ALA A 60 42.72 -25.37 -34.05
C ALA A 60 43.38 -25.29 -32.66
N GLY A 61 42.64 -25.53 -31.57
CA GLY A 61 43.18 -25.54 -30.20
C GLY A 61 43.23 -24.18 -29.51
N ALA A 62 42.37 -23.23 -29.91
CA ALA A 62 42.25 -21.95 -29.20
C ALA A 62 41.84 -22.14 -27.73
N ASN A 63 42.47 -21.38 -26.83
CA ASN A 63 42.15 -21.43 -25.42
C ASN A 63 40.77 -20.80 -25.15
N ILE A 64 39.79 -21.64 -24.84
CA ILE A 64 38.40 -21.29 -24.52
C ILE A 64 38.30 -20.42 -23.27
N GLU A 65 39.19 -20.63 -22.31
CA GLU A 65 39.25 -19.91 -21.03
C GLU A 65 40.29 -18.77 -21.03
N ALA A 66 40.69 -18.31 -22.23
CA ALA A 66 41.48 -17.09 -22.36
C ALA A 66 40.71 -15.90 -21.75
N ARG A 67 41.44 -14.93 -21.19
CA ARG A 67 40.87 -13.78 -20.47
C ARG A 67 41.49 -12.48 -20.96
N ASN A 68 40.66 -11.56 -21.44
CA ASN A 68 41.12 -10.25 -21.92
C ASN A 68 41.45 -9.25 -20.78
N CYS A 69 41.70 -7.99 -21.12
CA CYS A 69 42.05 -6.93 -20.17
C CYS A 69 40.98 -6.68 -19.08
N ASP A 70 39.71 -7.00 -19.33
CA ASP A 70 38.62 -6.88 -18.35
C ASP A 70 38.39 -8.20 -17.59
N GLY A 71 39.09 -9.27 -18.00
CA GLY A 71 38.93 -10.62 -17.49
C GLY A 71 37.72 -11.35 -18.05
N TRP A 72 37.10 -10.84 -19.13
CA TRP A 72 36.06 -11.53 -19.86
C TRP A 72 36.65 -12.72 -20.61
N THR A 73 35.89 -13.81 -20.69
CA THR A 73 36.16 -14.93 -21.59
C THR A 73 35.48 -14.70 -22.95
N PRO A 74 35.81 -15.49 -24.00
CA PRO A 74 35.05 -15.52 -25.24
C PRO A 74 33.53 -15.72 -25.03
N LEU A 75 33.14 -16.58 -24.08
CA LEU A 75 31.73 -16.77 -23.70
C LEU A 75 31.12 -15.48 -23.11
N GLY A 76 31.84 -14.80 -22.21
CA GLY A 76 31.42 -13.50 -21.68
C GLY A 76 31.24 -12.44 -22.78
N CYS A 77 32.13 -12.44 -23.77
CA CYS A 77 32.05 -11.55 -24.93
C CYS A 77 30.82 -11.81 -25.82
N ALA A 78 30.58 -13.07 -26.18
CA ALA A 78 29.41 -13.47 -26.98
C ALA A 78 28.09 -13.20 -26.22
N ALA A 79 28.03 -13.55 -24.93
CA ALA A 79 26.87 -13.32 -24.09
C ALA A 79 26.57 -11.83 -23.90
N ALA A 80 27.60 -10.99 -23.77
CA ALA A 80 27.44 -9.53 -23.69
C ALA A 80 26.94 -8.91 -25.01
N LYS A 81 27.09 -9.59 -26.16
CA LYS A 81 26.59 -9.11 -27.46
C LYS A 81 25.26 -9.74 -27.89
N GLY A 82 24.84 -10.83 -27.25
CA GLY A 82 23.57 -11.50 -27.55
C GLY A 82 23.68 -12.57 -28.63
N TRP A 83 24.88 -13.04 -28.95
CA TRP A 83 25.09 -14.00 -30.03
C TRP A 83 24.78 -15.44 -29.59
N GLU A 84 23.50 -15.83 -29.70
CA GLU A 84 22.96 -17.11 -29.22
C GLU A 84 23.69 -18.33 -29.81
N GLU A 85 23.86 -18.39 -31.13
CA GLU A 85 24.52 -19.51 -31.81
C GLU A 85 26.01 -19.64 -31.43
N THR A 86 26.70 -18.51 -31.27
CA THR A 86 28.11 -18.49 -30.82
C THR A 86 28.24 -18.90 -29.35
N VAL A 87 27.25 -18.57 -28.52
CA VAL A 87 27.17 -19.04 -27.12
C VAL A 87 26.94 -20.55 -27.07
N CYS A 88 26.06 -21.12 -27.91
CA CYS A 88 25.90 -22.58 -28.03
C CYS A 88 27.23 -23.26 -28.36
N ILE A 89 27.90 -22.84 -29.44
CA ILE A 89 29.17 -23.44 -29.90
C ILE A 89 30.24 -23.43 -28.81
N LEU A 90 30.34 -22.35 -28.03
CA LEU A 90 31.30 -22.26 -26.92
C LEU A 90 30.93 -23.18 -25.75
N LEU A 91 29.63 -23.33 -25.44
CA LEU A 91 29.16 -24.25 -24.39
C LEU A 91 29.31 -25.72 -24.80
N ASP A 92 29.02 -26.06 -26.05
CA ASP A 92 29.25 -27.39 -26.65
C ASP A 92 30.74 -27.77 -26.66
N ALA A 93 31.63 -26.78 -26.71
CA ALA A 93 33.09 -26.95 -26.57
C ALA A 93 33.57 -27.03 -25.10
N ASN A 94 32.67 -27.22 -24.13
CA ASN A 94 32.94 -27.27 -22.69
C ASN A 94 33.51 -25.97 -22.08
N ALA A 95 33.14 -24.79 -22.59
CA ALA A 95 33.42 -23.53 -21.89
C ALA A 95 32.84 -23.52 -20.47
N GLN A 96 33.56 -22.90 -19.53
CA GLN A 96 33.03 -22.64 -18.20
C GLN A 96 31.78 -21.75 -18.33
N VAL A 97 30.67 -22.14 -17.70
CA VAL A 97 29.38 -21.43 -17.81
C VAL A 97 29.35 -20.13 -16.97
N ASP A 98 29.99 -20.15 -15.80
CA ASP A 98 30.03 -19.03 -14.85
C ASP A 98 31.46 -18.46 -14.59
N PRO A 99 32.24 -18.09 -15.61
CA PRO A 99 33.53 -17.45 -15.42
C PRO A 99 33.32 -16.05 -14.84
N LYS A 100 33.98 -15.76 -13.71
CA LYS A 100 33.96 -14.43 -13.11
C LYS A 100 35.02 -13.54 -13.74
N ASP A 101 34.62 -12.33 -14.16
CA ASP A 101 35.54 -11.31 -14.65
C ASP A 101 36.27 -10.55 -13.51
N ARG A 102 37.08 -9.53 -13.84
CA ARG A 102 37.78 -8.71 -12.83
C ARG A 102 36.83 -7.97 -11.90
N THR A 103 35.60 -7.72 -12.34
CA THR A 103 34.52 -7.12 -11.55
C THR A 103 33.59 -8.16 -10.91
N LYS A 104 33.96 -9.44 -10.88
CA LYS A 104 33.16 -10.56 -10.36
C LYS A 104 31.81 -10.78 -11.08
N THR A 105 31.57 -10.16 -12.24
CA THR A 105 30.38 -10.44 -13.05
C THR A 105 30.56 -11.72 -13.84
N THR A 106 29.45 -12.37 -14.20
CA THR A 106 29.42 -13.59 -15.04
C THR A 106 28.73 -13.31 -16.38
N PRO A 107 28.87 -14.19 -17.39
CA PRO A 107 28.14 -14.05 -18.66
C PRO A 107 26.64 -13.81 -18.47
N LEU A 108 26.03 -14.49 -17.48
CA LEU A 108 24.62 -14.35 -17.12
C LEU A 108 24.26 -12.92 -16.61
N HIS A 109 25.17 -12.25 -15.89
CA HIS A 109 24.98 -10.84 -15.50
C HIS A 109 25.05 -9.91 -16.71
N LEU A 110 26.03 -10.14 -17.60
CA LEU A 110 26.25 -9.31 -18.79
C LEU A 110 25.05 -9.38 -19.75
N CYS A 111 24.58 -10.58 -20.12
CA CYS A 111 23.43 -10.73 -21.00
C CYS A 111 22.13 -10.24 -20.35
N SER A 112 21.95 -10.43 -19.03
CA SER A 112 20.75 -9.95 -18.32
C SER A 112 20.70 -8.42 -18.21
N SER A 113 21.85 -7.76 -18.06
CA SER A 113 21.92 -6.29 -18.07
C SER A 113 21.62 -5.68 -19.44
N ARG A 114 21.92 -6.41 -20.53
CA ARG A 114 21.79 -5.94 -21.92
C ARG A 114 20.53 -6.41 -22.65
N GLY A 115 19.69 -7.24 -22.01
CA GLY A 115 18.37 -7.62 -22.54
C GLY A 115 18.34 -8.88 -23.41
N HIS A 116 19.42 -9.66 -23.47
CA HIS A 116 19.55 -10.79 -24.40
C HIS A 116 18.84 -12.07 -23.89
N ALA A 117 17.50 -12.11 -24.03
CA ALA A 117 16.66 -13.14 -23.44
C ALA A 117 16.94 -14.58 -23.92
N GLY A 118 17.29 -14.80 -25.19
CA GLY A 118 17.61 -16.15 -25.69
C GLY A 118 18.96 -16.67 -25.19
N VAL A 119 19.98 -15.81 -25.10
CA VAL A 119 21.26 -16.14 -24.40
C VAL A 119 21.02 -16.50 -22.94
N VAL A 120 20.12 -15.77 -22.24
CA VAL A 120 19.74 -16.10 -20.86
C VAL A 120 19.04 -17.46 -20.80
N GLU A 121 18.11 -17.76 -21.71
CA GLU A 121 17.46 -19.09 -21.76
C GLU A 121 18.48 -20.22 -22.01
N LEU A 122 19.47 -19.99 -22.87
CA LEU A 122 20.57 -20.94 -23.13
C LEU A 122 21.45 -21.15 -21.89
N LEU A 123 22.00 -20.11 -21.30
CA LEU A 123 22.86 -20.23 -20.11
C LEU A 123 22.13 -20.93 -18.94
N LEU A 124 20.82 -20.67 -18.76
CA LEU A 124 20.01 -21.33 -17.73
C LEU A 124 19.77 -22.82 -18.02
N LYS A 125 19.66 -23.24 -19.30
CA LYS A 125 19.63 -24.65 -19.70
C LYS A 125 20.94 -25.36 -19.33
N TRP A 126 22.08 -24.71 -19.56
CA TRP A 126 23.42 -25.17 -19.17
C TRP A 126 23.75 -24.94 -17.67
N HIS A 127 22.72 -24.85 -16.83
CA HIS A 127 22.81 -24.80 -15.36
C HIS A 127 23.55 -23.60 -14.74
N ALA A 128 23.71 -22.48 -15.47
CA ALA A 128 24.30 -21.24 -14.94
C ALA A 128 23.72 -20.82 -13.58
N SER A 129 24.56 -20.31 -12.68
CA SER A 129 24.16 -20.00 -11.32
C SER A 129 23.55 -18.59 -11.20
N VAL A 130 22.22 -18.57 -11.03
CA VAL A 130 21.42 -17.37 -10.74
C VAL A 130 21.72 -16.72 -9.38
N VAL A 131 22.42 -17.42 -8.47
CA VAL A 131 22.73 -16.98 -7.10
C VAL A 131 23.93 -16.04 -7.05
N GLN A 132 24.76 -16.03 -8.10
CA GLN A 132 25.96 -15.19 -8.14
C GLN A 132 25.59 -13.71 -8.09
N ARG A 133 26.48 -12.90 -7.50
CA ARG A 133 26.26 -11.47 -7.24
C ARG A 133 27.39 -10.63 -7.79
N ASP A 134 27.05 -9.46 -8.32
CA ASP A 134 27.98 -8.41 -8.70
C ASP A 134 28.59 -7.70 -7.46
N PRO A 135 29.55 -6.77 -7.62
CA PRO A 135 30.16 -6.03 -6.51
C PRO A 135 29.19 -5.20 -5.68
N ASN A 136 28.02 -4.86 -6.26
CA ASN A 136 26.96 -4.10 -5.60
C ASN A 136 25.93 -5.02 -4.91
N GLY A 137 26.17 -6.34 -4.89
CA GLY A 137 25.29 -7.34 -4.29
C GLY A 137 24.07 -7.71 -5.14
N ARG A 138 23.97 -7.22 -6.38
CA ARG A 138 22.86 -7.51 -7.31
C ARG A 138 23.09 -8.85 -8.00
N ASN A 139 22.04 -9.64 -8.18
CA ASN A 139 22.11 -10.84 -9.01
C ASN A 139 21.68 -10.56 -10.46
N CYS A 140 21.66 -11.60 -11.31
CA CYS A 140 21.22 -11.50 -12.70
C CYS A 140 19.80 -10.92 -12.87
N LEU A 141 18.87 -11.24 -11.96
CA LEU A 141 17.49 -10.76 -11.99
C LEU A 141 17.40 -9.29 -11.56
N ASP A 142 18.11 -8.87 -10.52
CA ASP A 142 18.25 -7.46 -10.13
C ASP A 142 18.77 -6.61 -11.30
N LEU A 143 19.77 -7.08 -12.05
CA LEU A 143 20.28 -6.38 -13.23
C LEU A 143 19.24 -6.30 -14.37
N ALA A 144 18.46 -7.35 -14.59
CA ALA A 144 17.38 -7.32 -15.57
C ALA A 144 16.30 -6.29 -15.17
N ILE A 145 15.91 -6.29 -13.90
CA ILE A 145 14.92 -5.36 -13.34
C ILE A 145 15.43 -3.91 -13.37
N ASP A 146 16.70 -3.70 -13.01
CA ASP A 146 17.26 -2.36 -12.93
C ASP A 146 17.45 -1.69 -14.28
N ASN A 147 17.68 -2.46 -15.36
CA ASN A 147 17.77 -1.98 -16.74
C ASN A 147 16.45 -2.02 -17.52
N GLY A 148 15.34 -2.49 -16.94
CA GLY A 148 14.04 -2.55 -17.62
C GLY A 148 13.83 -3.75 -18.55
N ASN A 149 14.69 -4.77 -18.51
CA ASN A 149 14.68 -5.93 -19.41
C ASN A 149 13.61 -6.96 -19.02
N LYS A 150 12.35 -6.66 -19.34
CA LYS A 150 11.16 -7.48 -19.05
C LYS A 150 11.28 -8.93 -19.53
N ASP A 151 11.72 -9.15 -20.77
CA ASP A 151 11.76 -10.50 -21.38
C ASP A 151 12.81 -11.40 -20.71
N VAL A 152 13.98 -10.84 -20.36
CA VAL A 152 14.99 -11.52 -19.54
C VAL A 152 14.40 -11.92 -18.18
N ALA A 153 13.72 -10.99 -17.50
CA ALA A 153 13.11 -11.29 -16.20
C ALA A 153 12.03 -12.37 -16.32
N MET A 154 11.25 -12.38 -17.41
CA MET A 154 10.28 -13.43 -17.74
C MET A 154 10.94 -14.80 -18.01
N CYS A 155 12.12 -14.85 -18.62
CA CYS A 155 12.89 -16.07 -18.80
C CYS A 155 13.48 -16.58 -17.48
N ILE A 156 14.08 -15.71 -16.65
CA ILE A 156 14.64 -16.09 -15.34
C ILE A 156 13.53 -16.64 -14.42
N VAL A 157 12.38 -15.96 -14.33
CA VAL A 157 11.20 -16.43 -13.57
C VAL A 157 10.57 -17.69 -14.20
N GLY A 158 10.82 -17.96 -15.48
CA GLY A 158 10.42 -19.20 -16.14
C GLY A 158 11.34 -20.40 -15.89
N SER A 159 12.50 -20.19 -15.27
CA SER A 159 13.51 -21.23 -15.03
C SER A 159 13.22 -22.07 -13.78
N VAL A 160 13.88 -23.22 -13.65
CA VAL A 160 13.72 -24.12 -12.50
C VAL A 160 14.21 -23.48 -11.19
N LYS A 161 15.29 -22.68 -11.23
CA LYS A 161 15.93 -22.06 -10.06
C LYS A 161 15.43 -20.62 -9.77
N TRP A 162 14.19 -20.31 -10.18
CA TRP A 162 13.62 -18.96 -10.01
C TRP A 162 13.53 -18.51 -8.54
N GLU A 163 13.30 -19.43 -7.59
CA GLU A 163 13.26 -19.12 -6.15
C GLU A 163 14.58 -18.52 -5.65
N ASP A 164 15.70 -19.13 -6.06
CA ASP A 164 17.04 -18.71 -5.65
C ASP A 164 17.41 -17.35 -6.26
N ALA A 165 16.86 -17.02 -7.43
CA ALA A 165 16.96 -15.68 -8.03
C ALA A 165 16.14 -14.63 -7.27
N LEU A 166 15.10 -15.00 -6.51
CA LEU A 166 14.30 -14.09 -5.70
C LEU A 166 14.81 -13.95 -4.26
N ARG A 167 15.55 -14.92 -3.74
CA ARG A 167 16.15 -14.90 -2.39
C ARG A 167 17.31 -13.90 -2.21
N ASN A 168 17.63 -13.10 -3.22
CA ASN A 168 18.66 -12.05 -3.09
C ASN A 168 18.17 -10.85 -2.25
N GLN A 169 19.12 -10.07 -1.71
CA GLN A 169 18.85 -8.79 -1.06
C GLN A 169 19.86 -7.74 -1.51
N THR A 170 19.35 -6.56 -1.85
CA THR A 170 20.15 -5.39 -2.24
C THR A 170 19.86 -4.23 -1.29
N LEU A 171 20.68 -3.18 -1.34
CA LEU A 171 20.43 -1.94 -0.61
C LEU A 171 19.95 -0.86 -1.59
N ASP A 172 18.84 -0.22 -1.28
CA ASP A 172 18.34 0.97 -1.95
C ASP A 172 19.24 2.19 -1.65
N LEU A 173 19.13 3.25 -2.45
CA LEU A 173 19.85 4.53 -2.29
C LEU A 173 19.70 5.14 -0.89
N LYS A 174 18.63 4.79 -0.17
CA LYS A 174 18.32 5.23 1.20
C LYS A 174 18.93 4.33 2.30
N GLY A 175 19.73 3.32 1.94
CA GLY A 175 20.27 2.30 2.86
C GLY A 175 19.25 1.25 3.32
N ASN A 176 18.02 1.28 2.80
CA ASN A 176 16.98 0.30 3.10
C ASN A 176 17.22 -1.01 2.33
N ARG A 177 16.94 -2.14 2.96
CA ARG A 177 16.96 -3.45 2.26
C ARG A 177 15.82 -3.56 1.27
N ASP A 178 16.14 -4.02 0.07
CA ASP A 178 15.19 -4.22 -1.01
C ASP A 178 15.37 -5.60 -1.65
N THR A 179 14.25 -6.29 -1.89
CA THR A 179 14.20 -7.64 -2.47
C THR A 179 13.85 -7.55 -3.95
N PRO A 180 14.29 -8.51 -4.79
CA PRO A 180 13.90 -8.57 -6.20
C PRO A 180 12.38 -8.48 -6.39
N MET A 181 11.59 -9.08 -5.50
CA MET A 181 10.12 -8.98 -5.51
C MET A 181 9.59 -7.55 -5.35
N ARG A 182 10.12 -6.79 -4.40
CA ARG A 182 9.74 -5.38 -4.22
C ARG A 182 10.12 -4.55 -5.45
N LYS A 183 11.26 -4.83 -6.09
CA LYS A 183 11.66 -4.19 -7.35
C LYS A 183 10.77 -4.58 -8.53
N LEU A 184 10.40 -5.87 -8.66
CA LEU A 184 9.46 -6.36 -9.68
C LEU A 184 8.11 -5.65 -9.53
N ILE A 185 7.58 -5.56 -8.31
CA ILE A 185 6.38 -4.79 -8.02
C ILE A 185 6.55 -3.33 -8.45
N ARG A 186 7.68 -2.67 -8.18
CA ARG A 186 7.87 -1.25 -8.58
C ARG A 186 8.07 -1.02 -10.08
N LYS A 187 8.75 -1.92 -10.80
CA LYS A 187 9.20 -1.69 -12.19
C LYS A 187 8.52 -2.55 -13.25
N MET A 188 8.01 -3.74 -12.88
CA MET A 188 7.58 -4.79 -13.82
C MET A 188 6.40 -5.63 -13.26
N PRO A 189 5.19 -5.06 -13.13
CA PRO A 189 4.06 -5.74 -12.49
C PRO A 189 3.66 -7.06 -13.18
N GLU A 190 3.70 -7.15 -14.51
CA GLU A 190 3.39 -8.39 -15.24
C GLU A 190 4.33 -9.56 -14.89
N VAL A 191 5.60 -9.27 -14.60
CA VAL A 191 6.57 -10.29 -14.18
C VAL A 191 6.27 -10.72 -12.74
N ALA A 192 5.82 -9.81 -11.88
CA ALA A 192 5.34 -10.14 -10.54
C ALA A 192 4.06 -11.00 -10.58
N GLU A 193 3.12 -10.76 -11.50
CA GLU A 193 1.94 -11.64 -11.71
C GLU A 193 2.38 -13.07 -12.06
N LYS A 194 3.38 -13.24 -12.94
CA LYS A 194 3.93 -14.56 -13.27
C LYS A 194 4.56 -15.26 -12.05
N VAL A 195 5.25 -14.52 -11.19
CA VAL A 195 5.75 -15.06 -9.91
C VAL A 195 4.58 -15.48 -9.01
N PHE A 196 3.54 -14.66 -8.87
CA PHE A 196 2.41 -14.99 -8.01
C PHE A 196 1.62 -16.22 -8.48
N ASN A 197 1.50 -16.42 -9.80
CA ASN A 197 0.96 -17.66 -10.38
C ASN A 197 1.82 -18.88 -10.02
N ARG A 198 3.16 -18.77 -10.00
CA ARG A 198 4.07 -19.86 -9.54
C ARG A 198 3.97 -20.15 -8.04
N CYS A 199 3.67 -19.12 -7.24
CA CYS A 199 3.41 -19.24 -5.81
C CYS A 199 2.03 -19.83 -5.46
N SER A 200 1.13 -20.04 -6.43
CA SER A 200 -0.14 -20.76 -6.26
C SER A 200 -0.10 -22.11 -6.97
N GLN A 201 -0.06 -23.20 -6.21
CA GLN A 201 -0.02 -24.56 -6.76
C GLN A 201 -1.31 -25.30 -6.41
N ALA A 202 -1.99 -25.81 -7.44
CA ALA A 202 -3.19 -26.64 -7.30
C ALA A 202 -2.82 -28.13 -7.31
N ASN A 203 -3.47 -28.92 -6.46
CA ASN A 203 -3.36 -30.38 -6.53
C ASN A 203 -4.00 -30.92 -7.82
N SER A 204 -3.53 -32.06 -8.30
CA SER A 204 -4.02 -32.77 -9.51
C SER A 204 -5.42 -33.40 -9.37
N HIS A 205 -6.22 -32.96 -8.41
CA HIS A 205 -7.61 -33.35 -8.25
C HIS A 205 -8.52 -32.44 -9.09
N ASN A 206 -9.65 -32.98 -9.55
CA ASN A 206 -10.57 -32.24 -10.41
C ASN A 206 -11.12 -30.99 -9.67
N PRO A 207 -11.23 -29.80 -10.30
CA PRO A 207 -11.56 -28.55 -9.61
C PRO A 207 -12.90 -28.55 -8.85
N ASP A 208 -13.89 -29.34 -9.30
CA ASP A 208 -15.20 -29.50 -8.63
C ASP A 208 -15.18 -30.48 -7.43
N SER A 209 -14.08 -31.19 -7.22
CA SER A 209 -14.00 -32.21 -6.17
C SER A 209 -13.82 -31.58 -4.78
N LYS A 210 -14.38 -32.22 -3.75
CA LYS A 210 -14.16 -31.81 -2.34
C LYS A 210 -12.71 -32.00 -1.87
N ALA A 211 -11.92 -32.78 -2.61
CA ALA A 211 -10.49 -32.98 -2.37
C ALA A 211 -9.61 -31.94 -3.10
N PHE A 212 -10.19 -31.07 -3.92
CA PHE A 212 -9.46 -29.98 -4.56
C PHE A 212 -8.93 -29.00 -3.52
N GLU A 213 -7.65 -28.72 -3.61
CA GLU A 213 -6.87 -27.99 -2.61
C GLU A 213 -5.79 -27.20 -3.34
N ILE A 214 -5.65 -25.92 -3.00
CA ILE A 214 -4.66 -25.02 -3.57
C ILE A 214 -3.75 -24.53 -2.44
N THR A 215 -2.45 -24.76 -2.62
CA THR A 215 -1.40 -24.29 -1.72
C THR A 215 -0.88 -22.95 -2.20
N PHE A 216 -1.00 -21.94 -1.35
CA PHE A 216 -0.47 -20.60 -1.56
C PHE A 216 0.81 -20.42 -0.74
N TYR A 217 1.92 -20.08 -1.39
CA TYR A 217 3.22 -19.84 -0.78
C TYR A 217 3.49 -18.33 -0.62
N TYR A 218 3.74 -17.87 0.61
CA TYR A 218 3.86 -16.45 0.95
C TYR A 218 5.29 -15.96 1.21
N GLU A 219 6.31 -16.83 1.13
CA GLU A 219 7.73 -16.54 1.39
C GLU A 219 8.22 -15.23 0.73
N PHE A 220 7.75 -14.98 -0.49
CA PHE A 220 8.12 -13.84 -1.32
C PHE A 220 7.22 -12.59 -1.17
N LEU A 221 6.08 -12.72 -0.49
CA LEU A 221 5.06 -11.67 -0.33
C LEU A 221 4.99 -11.11 1.10
N ASP A 222 5.36 -11.92 2.10
CA ASP A 222 5.50 -11.55 3.52
C ASP A 222 6.98 -11.61 3.94
N ASP A 223 7.84 -10.90 3.21
CA ASP A 223 9.31 -10.95 3.28
C ASP A 223 9.90 -10.26 4.53
N ALA A 224 9.10 -10.03 5.58
CA ALA A 224 9.49 -9.39 6.83
C ALA A 224 10.64 -10.10 7.56
N TYR A 225 10.73 -11.42 7.42
CA TYR A 225 11.71 -12.30 8.07
C TYR A 225 12.73 -12.91 7.10
N ALA A 226 12.80 -12.42 5.86
CA ALA A 226 13.81 -12.87 4.91
C ALA A 226 15.22 -12.52 5.42
N GLN A 227 16.02 -13.53 5.78
CA GLN A 227 17.39 -13.32 6.25
C GLN A 227 18.27 -12.85 5.09
N GLY A 228 18.88 -11.67 5.25
CA GLY A 228 19.96 -11.25 4.36
C GLY A 228 21.26 -11.89 4.80
N GLY A 229 21.94 -12.55 3.86
CA GLY A 229 23.12 -13.37 4.15
C GLY A 229 24.24 -12.61 4.88
N SER A 230 24.41 -12.92 6.15
CA SER A 230 25.74 -13.17 6.70
C SER A 230 26.20 -14.56 6.24
N GLU A 231 27.50 -14.81 6.23
CA GLU A 231 28.21 -15.95 5.59
C GLU A 231 27.96 -17.34 6.21
N ALA A 232 26.83 -17.55 6.90
CA ALA A 232 26.50 -18.76 7.65
C ALA A 232 25.68 -19.80 6.83
N LEU A 233 25.36 -19.54 5.56
CA LEU A 233 24.51 -20.42 4.74
C LEU A 233 25.24 -21.00 3.51
N SER A 234 26.47 -21.50 3.72
CA SER A 234 27.25 -22.18 2.69
C SER A 234 27.40 -23.70 2.91
N SER A 235 26.57 -24.32 3.76
CA SER A 235 26.66 -25.77 4.04
C SER A 235 25.37 -26.51 4.41
N SER A 236 24.28 -25.82 4.75
CA SER A 236 22.96 -26.46 4.97
C SER A 236 21.84 -25.63 4.35
N GLY A 237 20.91 -26.30 3.68
CA GLY A 237 19.71 -25.71 3.08
C GLY A 237 18.60 -25.46 4.10
N ASP A 238 18.95 -24.90 5.27
CA ASP A 238 18.00 -24.72 6.37
C ASP A 238 16.99 -23.62 6.01
N SER A 239 15.75 -24.04 5.73
CA SER A 239 14.65 -23.10 5.55
C SER A 239 14.36 -22.37 6.87
N ILE A 240 14.06 -21.07 6.79
CA ILE A 240 13.65 -20.23 7.94
C ILE A 240 12.31 -20.71 8.56
N PHE A 241 11.68 -21.69 7.93
CA PHE A 241 10.47 -22.36 8.37
C PHE A 241 10.75 -23.82 8.71
N ASP A 242 10.15 -24.26 9.82
CA ASP A 242 10.12 -25.63 10.30
C ASP A 242 9.20 -26.52 9.44
N GLU A 243 9.22 -27.84 9.63
CA GLU A 243 8.44 -28.81 8.83
C GLU A 243 6.92 -28.52 8.83
N GLU A 244 6.41 -27.91 9.91
CA GLU A 244 5.02 -27.46 10.02
C GLU A 244 4.71 -26.11 9.30
N ASN A 245 5.61 -25.61 8.44
CA ASN A 245 5.53 -24.31 7.77
C ASN A 245 5.47 -23.08 8.73
N LYS A 246 5.91 -23.25 9.97
CA LYS A 246 5.99 -22.20 11.01
C LYS A 246 7.38 -21.57 11.02
N LEU A 247 7.45 -20.28 11.37
CA LEU A 247 8.72 -19.55 11.47
C LEU A 247 9.59 -20.10 12.63
N MET A 248 10.86 -20.40 12.38
CA MET A 248 11.80 -20.86 13.40
C MET A 248 12.14 -19.77 14.44
N ASP A 249 12.45 -20.20 15.67
CA ASP A 249 12.75 -19.30 16.81
C ASP A 249 14.04 -18.47 16.64
N THR A 250 14.94 -18.87 15.74
CA THR A 250 16.16 -18.13 15.37
C THR A 250 15.90 -16.94 14.43
N ALA A 251 14.77 -16.90 13.73
CA ALA A 251 14.49 -15.92 12.68
C ALA A 251 14.24 -14.50 13.22
N LYS A 252 15.03 -13.52 12.76
CA LYS A 252 14.88 -12.09 13.09
C LYS A 252 14.35 -11.30 11.89
N PRO A 253 13.50 -10.28 12.11
CA PRO A 253 13.06 -9.41 11.02
C PRO A 253 14.21 -8.55 10.50
N TYR A 254 14.15 -8.14 9.23
CA TYR A 254 15.25 -7.41 8.58
C TYR A 254 15.45 -5.97 9.11
N SER A 255 14.47 -5.44 9.84
CA SER A 255 14.52 -4.19 10.60
C SER A 255 13.75 -4.36 11.90
N GLN A 256 14.11 -3.61 12.95
CA GLN A 256 13.36 -3.56 14.21
C GLN A 256 12.19 -2.56 14.14
N ASP A 257 12.24 -1.58 13.24
CA ASP A 257 11.24 -0.52 13.12
C ASP A 257 9.98 -1.00 12.39
N SER A 258 8.87 -1.19 13.14
CA SER A 258 7.57 -1.56 12.58
C SER A 258 7.09 -0.64 11.44
N ARG A 259 7.46 0.65 11.46
CA ARG A 259 7.12 1.61 10.39
C ARG A 259 7.86 1.33 9.10
N VAL A 260 9.17 1.01 9.17
CA VAL A 260 9.97 0.64 7.99
C VAL A 260 9.45 -0.68 7.42
N LEU A 261 9.12 -1.64 8.30
CA LEU A 261 8.49 -2.90 7.91
C LEU A 261 7.15 -2.68 7.20
N LYS A 262 6.26 -1.82 7.71
CA LYS A 262 4.99 -1.44 7.04
C LYS A 262 5.25 -0.79 5.67
N GLN A 263 6.11 0.23 5.61
CA GLN A 263 6.29 1.02 4.39
C GLN A 263 6.94 0.25 3.24
N ASN A 264 7.83 -0.69 3.55
CA ASN A 264 8.55 -1.51 2.58
C ASN A 264 7.88 -2.88 2.33
N HIS A 265 6.75 -3.18 2.97
CA HIS A 265 6.01 -4.43 2.76
C HIS A 265 5.54 -4.53 1.30
N PRO A 266 5.69 -5.67 0.60
CA PRO A 266 5.23 -5.86 -0.78
C PRO A 266 3.80 -5.38 -1.06
N LEU A 267 2.81 -5.79 -0.23
CA LEU A 267 1.42 -5.29 -0.29
C LEU A 267 1.27 -3.75 -0.20
N MET A 268 2.05 -3.07 0.65
CA MET A 268 2.01 -1.61 0.79
C MET A 268 2.58 -0.91 -0.46
N ILE A 269 3.60 -1.50 -1.07
CA ILE A 269 4.13 -1.07 -2.37
C ILE A 269 3.07 -1.34 -3.46
N MET A 270 2.36 -2.47 -3.37
CA MET A 270 1.07 -2.80 -4.01
C MET A 270 0.14 -1.60 -4.13
N ALA A 271 -0.35 -1.17 -2.97
CA ALA A 271 -1.31 -0.07 -2.83
C ALA A 271 -0.76 1.28 -3.33
N LYS A 272 0.50 1.61 -2.99
CA LYS A 272 1.13 2.88 -3.36
C LYS A 272 1.39 3.05 -4.85
N ASN A 273 1.58 1.96 -5.58
CA ASN A 273 1.81 1.97 -7.02
C ASN A 273 0.51 1.84 -7.83
N GLU A 274 -0.65 1.84 -7.18
CA GLU A 274 -1.97 1.72 -7.80
C GLU A 274 -2.18 0.44 -8.62
N GLN A 275 -1.52 -0.67 -8.22
CA GLN A 275 -1.49 -1.91 -9.00
C GLN A 275 -2.70 -2.82 -8.72
N GLU A 276 -3.84 -2.48 -9.31
CA GLU A 276 -5.10 -3.21 -9.15
C GLU A 276 -4.97 -4.71 -9.48
N ASP A 277 -4.41 -5.08 -10.64
CA ASP A 277 -4.30 -6.48 -11.08
C ASP A 277 -3.54 -7.37 -10.07
N LEU A 278 -2.49 -6.83 -9.46
CA LEU A 278 -1.70 -7.55 -8.45
C LEU A 278 -2.42 -7.64 -7.10
N LEU A 279 -3.17 -6.61 -6.71
CA LEU A 279 -3.95 -6.61 -5.46
C LEU A 279 -5.19 -7.51 -5.55
N VAL A 280 -5.78 -7.67 -6.74
CA VAL A 280 -6.88 -8.60 -7.02
C VAL A 280 -6.41 -10.06 -7.06
N HIS A 281 -5.10 -10.32 -7.21
CA HIS A 281 -4.57 -11.67 -7.36
C HIS A 281 -4.96 -12.61 -6.20
N PRO A 282 -5.33 -13.89 -6.45
CA PRO A 282 -5.76 -14.82 -5.41
C PRO A 282 -4.76 -15.01 -4.26
N LEU A 283 -3.45 -14.99 -4.56
CA LEU A 283 -2.36 -15.05 -3.55
C LEU A 283 -2.37 -13.86 -2.58
N VAL A 284 -2.61 -12.65 -3.08
CA VAL A 284 -2.69 -11.44 -2.24
C VAL A 284 -3.97 -11.47 -1.41
N SER A 285 -5.08 -11.87 -2.05
CA SER A 285 -6.37 -12.03 -1.40
C SER A 285 -6.35 -13.07 -0.27
N SER A 286 -5.69 -14.22 -0.48
CA SER A 286 -5.56 -15.27 0.54
C SER A 286 -4.63 -14.87 1.69
N LEU A 287 -3.53 -14.15 1.41
CA LEU A 287 -2.68 -13.57 2.47
C LEU A 287 -3.43 -12.54 3.32
N LEU A 288 -4.16 -11.62 2.68
CA LEU A 288 -4.96 -10.61 3.38
C LEU A 288 -6.05 -11.25 4.24
N MET A 289 -6.77 -12.24 3.72
CA MET A 289 -7.72 -13.05 4.50
C MET A 289 -7.05 -13.72 5.71
N HIS A 290 -5.85 -14.30 5.53
CA HIS A 290 -5.13 -14.93 6.63
C HIS A 290 -4.68 -13.94 7.71
N LYS A 291 -4.07 -12.81 7.33
CA LYS A 291 -3.69 -11.75 8.29
C LYS A 291 -4.93 -11.19 9.00
N TRP A 292 -6.05 -11.07 8.29
CA TRP A 292 -7.33 -10.63 8.85
C TRP A 292 -7.88 -11.55 9.94
N TRP A 293 -8.06 -12.83 9.62
CA TRP A 293 -8.62 -13.83 10.54
C TRP A 293 -7.68 -14.21 11.69
N SER A 294 -6.36 -14.04 11.51
CA SER A 294 -5.36 -14.39 12.53
C SER A 294 -5.35 -13.44 13.71
N PHE A 295 -5.37 -12.13 13.46
CA PHE A 295 -5.29 -11.12 14.52
C PHE A 295 -6.01 -9.80 14.21
N ALA A 296 -6.03 -9.34 12.94
CA ALA A 296 -6.47 -7.98 12.66
C ALA A 296 -7.97 -7.76 12.93
N LEU A 297 -8.81 -8.77 12.68
CA LEU A 297 -10.22 -8.80 13.10
C LEU A 297 -10.38 -8.51 14.60
N TRP A 298 -9.70 -9.28 15.44
CA TRP A 298 -9.84 -9.19 16.90
C TRP A 298 -9.34 -7.86 17.45
N VAL A 299 -8.17 -7.39 17.03
CA VAL A 299 -7.61 -6.12 17.53
C VAL A 299 -8.45 -4.92 17.08
N TYR A 300 -8.90 -4.90 15.82
CA TYR A 300 -9.74 -3.82 15.30
C TYR A 300 -11.10 -3.76 16.02
N TYR A 301 -11.82 -4.87 16.10
CA TYR A 301 -13.13 -4.90 16.77
C TYR A 301 -13.02 -4.67 18.28
N PHE A 302 -11.92 -5.09 18.93
CA PHE A 302 -11.68 -4.75 20.33
C PHE A 302 -11.46 -3.24 20.53
N ASN A 303 -10.65 -2.58 19.70
CA ASN A 303 -10.46 -1.13 19.80
C ASN A 303 -11.76 -0.36 19.51
N LEU A 304 -12.51 -0.79 18.48
CA LEU A 304 -13.84 -0.24 18.17
C LEU A 304 -14.83 -0.45 19.31
N LEU A 305 -14.82 -1.61 19.97
CA LEU A 305 -15.67 -1.90 21.14
C LEU A 305 -15.34 -0.97 22.30
N VAL A 306 -14.05 -0.82 22.64
CA VAL A 306 -13.59 0.12 23.69
C VAL A 306 -14.04 1.56 23.37
N TYR A 307 -13.94 1.98 22.11
CA TYR A 307 -14.40 3.29 21.67
C TYR A 307 -15.92 3.45 21.78
N CYS A 308 -16.70 2.49 21.27
CA CYS A 308 -18.16 2.50 21.39
C CYS A 308 -18.64 2.44 22.86
N THR A 309 -17.88 1.78 23.76
CA THR A 309 -18.13 1.81 25.20
C THR A 309 -17.89 3.20 25.79
N PHE A 310 -16.80 3.88 25.43
CA PHE A 310 -16.55 5.28 25.82
C PHE A 310 -17.65 6.23 25.30
N LEU A 311 -18.00 6.14 24.02
CA LEU A 311 -19.06 6.93 23.39
C LEU A 311 -20.42 6.68 24.06
N GLY A 312 -20.76 5.42 24.31
CA GLY A 312 -21.97 5.02 25.03
C GLY A 312 -22.04 5.61 26.44
N PHE A 313 -20.93 5.58 27.20
CA PHE A 313 -20.87 6.23 28.50
C PHE A 313 -20.98 7.75 28.42
N LEU A 314 -20.30 8.40 27.46
CA LEU A 314 -20.36 9.86 27.28
C LEU A 314 -21.78 10.35 26.93
N THR A 315 -22.44 9.68 25.99
CA THR A 315 -23.82 9.98 25.58
C THR A 315 -24.81 9.76 26.71
N VAL A 316 -24.73 8.62 27.40
CA VAL A 316 -25.58 8.32 28.57
C VAL A 316 -25.33 9.31 29.71
N TYR A 317 -24.09 9.72 29.95
CA TYR A 317 -23.76 10.72 30.97
C TYR A 317 -24.43 12.07 30.68
N ILE A 318 -24.33 12.56 29.45
CA ILE A 318 -24.95 13.83 29.04
C ILE A 318 -26.49 13.73 29.09
N CYS A 319 -27.09 12.62 28.65
CA CYS A 319 -28.54 12.42 28.73
C CYS A 319 -29.08 12.21 30.17
N SER A 320 -28.22 11.88 31.13
CA SER A 320 -28.60 11.61 32.53
C SER A 320 -28.24 12.75 33.50
N THR A 321 -27.73 13.87 33.00
CA THR A 321 -27.35 15.03 33.81
C THR A 321 -28.17 16.25 33.46
N ASP A 322 -28.71 16.93 34.48
CA ASP A 322 -29.56 18.09 34.27
C ASP A 322 -28.73 19.30 33.78
N PRO A 323 -29.16 19.96 32.69
CA PRO A 323 -28.41 21.07 32.11
C PRO A 323 -28.52 22.32 33.00
N PRO A 324 -27.44 23.11 33.16
CA PRO A 324 -27.40 24.22 34.10
C PRO A 324 -28.44 25.32 33.83
N PHE A 325 -28.92 25.46 32.58
CA PHE A 325 -29.93 26.48 32.26
C PHE A 325 -31.30 26.23 32.93
N GLN A 326 -31.60 25.01 33.41
CA GLN A 326 -32.82 24.76 34.21
C GLN A 326 -32.83 25.52 35.53
N TYR A 327 -31.66 25.93 36.03
CA TYR A 327 -31.49 26.69 37.27
C TYR A 327 -31.04 28.13 37.00
N ALA A 328 -31.20 28.63 35.76
CA ALA A 328 -30.73 29.96 35.35
C ALA A 328 -31.37 31.14 36.08
N ASP A 329 -32.57 30.94 36.65
CA ASP A 329 -33.27 31.95 37.46
C ASP A 329 -32.59 32.22 38.81
N LEU A 330 -31.65 31.35 39.23
CA LEU A 330 -30.87 31.52 40.45
C LEU A 330 -29.66 32.42 40.21
N ALA A 331 -29.82 33.70 40.52
CA ALA A 331 -28.72 34.65 40.52
C ALA A 331 -27.66 34.27 41.60
N PRO A 332 -26.37 34.15 41.25
CA PRO A 332 -25.35 33.86 42.24
C PRO A 332 -25.16 35.04 43.20
N ALA A 333 -25.31 34.77 44.50
CA ALA A 333 -25.02 35.75 45.54
C ALA A 333 -23.51 35.99 45.68
N ASN A 334 -23.13 37.18 46.15
CA ASN A 334 -21.74 37.64 46.19
C ASN A 334 -20.77 36.61 46.80
N GLY A 335 -19.92 36.04 45.94
CA GLY A 335 -18.83 35.12 46.34
C GLY A 335 -19.17 33.63 46.30
N MET A 336 -20.44 33.24 46.09
CA MET A 336 -20.81 31.83 45.89
C MET A 336 -20.76 31.46 44.41
N THR A 337 -20.35 30.22 44.11
CA THR A 337 -20.40 29.71 42.73
C THR A 337 -21.82 29.35 42.32
N PHE A 338 -22.07 29.24 41.01
CA PHE A 338 -23.36 28.79 40.49
C PHE A 338 -23.80 27.44 41.10
N CYS A 339 -22.87 26.51 41.30
CA CYS A 339 -23.17 25.22 41.91
C CYS A 339 -23.60 25.38 43.38
N GLU A 340 -22.85 26.14 44.18
CA GLU A 340 -23.12 26.33 45.62
C GLU A 340 -24.50 26.97 45.86
N VAL A 341 -24.92 27.88 44.97
CA VAL A 341 -26.26 28.48 45.00
C VAL A 341 -27.34 27.42 44.77
N VAL A 342 -27.15 26.52 43.79
CA VAL A 342 -28.10 25.40 43.58
C VAL A 342 -28.10 24.42 44.75
N GLU A 343 -26.94 24.04 45.31
CA GLU A 343 -26.84 23.16 46.51
C GLU A 343 -27.58 23.76 47.72
N SER A 344 -27.58 25.09 47.87
CA SER A 344 -28.26 25.79 48.97
C SER A 344 -29.78 25.93 48.81
N THR A 345 -30.29 25.82 47.57
CA THR A 345 -31.71 26.10 47.23
C THR A 345 -32.51 24.83 46.91
N HIS A 346 -31.86 23.81 46.34
CA HIS A 346 -32.47 22.54 45.98
C HIS A 346 -31.64 21.37 46.50
N SER A 347 -32.30 20.38 47.10
CA SER A 347 -31.69 19.12 47.55
C SER A 347 -31.43 18.18 46.36
N VAL A 348 -30.53 18.57 45.46
CA VAL A 348 -30.10 17.77 44.31
C VAL A 348 -28.91 16.91 44.73
N ASN A 349 -29.08 15.59 44.68
CA ASN A 349 -28.00 14.62 44.88
C ASN A 349 -27.67 13.95 43.55
N GLN A 350 -26.38 13.82 43.22
CA GLN A 350 -25.95 13.10 42.02
C GLN A 350 -26.43 11.63 42.07
N SER A 351 -27.00 11.14 40.96
CA SER A 351 -27.36 9.73 40.86
C SER A 351 -26.11 8.84 40.95
N THR A 352 -26.21 7.74 41.69
CA THR A 352 -25.10 6.77 41.84
C THR A 352 -24.60 6.24 40.50
N PHE A 353 -25.51 6.10 39.53
CA PHE A 353 -25.19 5.73 38.16
C PHE A 353 -24.35 6.79 37.44
N ALA A 354 -24.75 8.08 37.46
CA ALA A 354 -23.97 9.15 36.83
C ALA A 354 -22.58 9.32 37.48
N TRP A 355 -22.47 9.07 38.79
CA TRP A 355 -21.21 9.04 39.51
C TRP A 355 -20.28 7.91 38.99
N ILE A 356 -20.78 6.68 38.86
CA ILE A 356 -20.01 5.53 38.31
C ILE A 356 -19.56 5.83 36.87
N VAL A 357 -20.48 6.27 36.00
CA VAL A 357 -20.20 6.54 34.58
C VAL A 357 -19.12 7.62 34.43
N LYS A 358 -19.12 8.64 35.28
CA LYS A 358 -18.07 9.67 35.34
C LYS A 358 -16.67 9.08 35.54
N TYR A 359 -16.48 8.17 36.50
CA TYR A 359 -15.16 7.56 36.72
C TYR A 359 -14.75 6.65 35.56
N LEU A 360 -15.69 5.95 34.92
CA LEU A 360 -15.42 5.15 33.73
C LEU A 360 -14.96 6.03 32.56
N ILE A 361 -15.57 7.20 32.34
CA ILE A 361 -15.13 8.16 31.31
C ILE A 361 -13.73 8.69 31.62
N ILE A 362 -13.44 9.08 32.86
CA ILE A 362 -12.10 9.56 33.27
C ILE A 362 -11.03 8.49 33.02
N ILE A 363 -11.30 7.22 33.38
CA ILE A 363 -10.36 6.11 33.17
C ILE A 363 -10.13 5.86 31.67
N LEU A 364 -11.19 5.78 30.87
CA LEU A 364 -11.10 5.49 29.43
C LEU A 364 -10.40 6.63 28.66
N ALA A 365 -10.82 7.88 28.89
CA ALA A 365 -10.20 9.05 28.25
C ALA A 365 -8.74 9.24 28.71
N GLY A 366 -8.45 9.06 30.01
CA GLY A 366 -7.10 9.15 30.55
C GLY A 366 -6.15 8.13 29.94
N LEU A 367 -6.58 6.86 29.83
CA LEU A 367 -5.78 5.81 29.18
C LEU A 367 -5.53 6.11 27.69
N LYS A 368 -6.53 6.64 26.97
CA LYS A 368 -6.38 7.04 25.57
C LYS A 368 -5.40 8.21 25.40
N LEU A 369 -5.50 9.26 26.21
CA LEU A 369 -4.56 10.38 26.19
C LEU A 369 -3.11 9.95 26.52
N ILE A 370 -2.92 8.98 27.42
CA ILE A 370 -1.58 8.41 27.70
C ILE A 370 -1.03 7.66 26.47
N ILE A 371 -1.88 6.90 25.76
CA ILE A 371 -1.50 6.23 24.51
C ILE A 371 -1.09 7.28 23.45
N GLU A 372 -1.86 8.36 23.29
CA GLU A 372 -1.56 9.41 22.32
C GLU A 372 -0.27 10.19 22.64
N LEU A 373 0.03 10.43 23.92
CA LEU A 373 1.33 10.99 24.34
C LEU A 373 2.50 10.08 23.93
N PHE A 374 2.34 8.76 24.05
CA PHE A 374 3.34 7.80 23.59
C PHE A 374 3.45 7.76 22.05
N GLN A 375 2.33 7.95 21.33
CA GLN A 375 2.35 8.09 19.87
C GLN A 375 3.13 9.35 19.44
N ILE A 376 2.88 10.51 20.05
CA ILE A 376 3.61 11.77 19.81
C ILE A 376 5.12 11.57 20.02
N TYR A 377 5.53 10.96 21.14
CA TYR A 377 6.93 10.71 21.44
C TYR A 377 7.64 9.91 20.32
N ASN A 378 6.97 8.87 19.82
CA ASN A 378 7.52 8.00 18.77
C ASN A 378 7.40 8.60 17.35
N ALA A 379 6.38 9.41 17.05
CA ALA A 379 6.10 9.96 15.72
C ALA A 379 6.68 11.36 15.48
N LYS A 380 6.97 12.12 16.53
CA LYS A 380 7.43 13.52 16.47
C LYS A 380 6.50 14.32 15.54
N TRP A 381 7.04 15.08 14.59
CA TRP A 381 6.29 15.92 13.65
C TRP A 381 5.36 15.15 12.70
N GLN A 382 5.60 13.86 12.43
CA GLN A 382 4.72 13.05 11.57
C GLN A 382 3.40 12.66 12.25
N TYR A 383 3.22 13.03 13.52
CA TYR A 383 1.99 12.76 14.28
C TYR A 383 0.83 13.70 13.96
N PHE A 384 1.09 14.95 13.58
CA PHE A 384 0.06 15.98 13.51
C PHE A 384 -0.82 15.83 12.25
N SER A 385 -1.83 14.95 12.36
CA SER A 385 -2.89 14.73 11.39
C SER A 385 -4.23 15.31 11.90
N TRP A 386 -5.19 15.53 10.99
CA TRP A 386 -6.55 15.95 11.36
C TRP A 386 -7.29 14.91 12.20
N GLU A 387 -7.05 13.62 11.95
CA GLU A 387 -7.63 12.52 12.73
C GLU A 387 -7.16 12.61 14.19
N ASN A 388 -5.85 12.68 14.41
CA ASN A 388 -5.26 12.75 15.74
C ASN A 388 -5.69 14.04 16.48
N LEU A 389 -5.83 15.16 15.76
CA LEU A 389 -6.34 16.41 16.34
C LEU A 389 -7.78 16.25 16.85
N ILE A 390 -8.66 15.57 16.09
CA ILE A 390 -10.05 15.30 16.50
C ILE A 390 -10.04 14.41 17.74
N GLU A 391 -9.28 13.30 17.75
CA GLU A 391 -9.16 12.41 18.92
C GLU A 391 -8.74 13.18 20.18
N TRP A 392 -7.68 13.99 20.10
CA TRP A 392 -7.23 14.84 21.21
C TRP A 392 -8.32 15.80 21.71
N LEU A 393 -9.06 16.43 20.79
CA LEU A 393 -10.11 17.38 21.14
C LEU A 393 -11.32 16.66 21.77
N THR A 394 -11.70 15.46 21.29
CA THR A 394 -12.72 14.60 21.91
C THR A 394 -12.33 14.23 23.34
N TYR A 395 -11.15 13.64 23.56
CA TYR A 395 -10.79 13.13 24.89
C TYR A 395 -10.51 14.26 25.90
N ILE A 396 -9.92 15.39 25.49
CA ILE A 396 -9.76 16.57 26.36
C ILE A 396 -11.12 17.16 26.72
N SER A 397 -12.03 17.36 25.76
CA SER A 397 -13.34 17.98 26.01
C SER A 397 -14.22 17.09 26.90
N ALA A 398 -14.22 15.76 26.67
CA ALA A 398 -14.90 14.80 27.54
C ALA A 398 -14.32 14.76 28.97
N LEU A 399 -13.00 14.90 29.13
CA LEU A 399 -12.35 14.95 30.44
C LEU A 399 -12.67 16.26 31.20
N LEU A 400 -12.62 17.41 30.53
CA LEU A 400 -12.98 18.72 31.10
C LEU A 400 -14.46 18.85 31.46
N LEU A 401 -15.36 18.15 30.75
CA LEU A 401 -16.78 18.02 31.11
C LEU A 401 -16.98 17.27 32.44
N VAL A 402 -16.20 16.22 32.66
CA VAL A 402 -16.46 15.22 33.71
C VAL A 402 -15.68 15.48 35.01
N ILE A 403 -14.58 16.23 34.94
CA ILE A 403 -13.83 16.70 36.12
C ILE A 403 -14.66 17.69 36.95
N ASP A 404 -14.57 17.56 38.27
CA ASP A 404 -15.07 18.53 39.23
C ASP A 404 -13.97 19.58 39.49
N PHE A 405 -14.28 20.85 39.29
CA PHE A 405 -13.42 21.97 39.69
C PHE A 405 -13.77 22.49 41.09
N GLU A 406 -14.99 22.21 41.56
CA GLU A 406 -15.53 22.67 42.85
C GLU A 406 -16.13 21.51 43.65
N LYS A 407 -16.11 21.63 44.99
CA LYS A 407 -16.62 20.59 45.90
C LYS A 407 -18.11 20.30 45.74
N CYS A 408 -18.91 21.32 45.42
CA CYS A 408 -20.35 21.18 45.18
C CYS A 408 -20.65 20.21 44.03
N GLN A 409 -19.88 20.25 42.94
CA GLN A 409 -20.14 19.43 41.74
C GLN A 409 -20.05 17.94 42.02
N SER A 410 -19.23 17.54 43.00
CA SER A 410 -19.11 16.16 43.46
C SER A 410 -20.34 15.64 44.22
N ARG A 411 -21.20 16.55 44.72
CA ARG A 411 -22.42 16.24 45.48
C ARG A 411 -23.67 16.35 44.63
N THR A 412 -23.84 17.48 43.94
CA THR A 412 -25.04 17.77 43.13
C THR A 412 -24.97 17.13 41.75
N GLY A 413 -23.77 16.91 41.21
CA GLY A 413 -23.54 16.47 39.83
C GLY A 413 -23.70 17.58 38.78
N ILE A 414 -24.04 18.81 39.20
CA ILE A 414 -24.33 19.93 38.31
C ILE A 414 -23.04 20.51 37.72
N ARG A 415 -23.08 20.82 36.42
CA ARG A 415 -21.94 21.31 35.65
C ARG A 415 -21.99 22.82 35.45
N GLN A 416 -20.83 23.45 35.37
CA GLN A 416 -20.74 24.88 35.10
C GLN A 416 -21.23 25.17 33.67
N PRO A 417 -21.80 26.35 33.38
CA PRO A 417 -22.33 26.68 32.05
C PRO A 417 -21.34 26.47 30.89
N TRP A 418 -20.06 26.77 31.13
CA TRP A 418 -18.97 26.55 30.15
C TRP A 418 -18.65 25.06 29.93
N GLN A 419 -18.76 24.22 30.97
CA GLN A 419 -18.62 22.77 30.82
C GLN A 419 -19.74 22.19 29.97
N TRP A 420 -20.96 22.74 30.07
CA TRP A 420 -22.10 22.30 29.26
C TRP A 420 -21.97 22.71 27.78
N GLN A 421 -21.42 23.89 27.50
CA GLN A 421 -21.03 24.28 26.13
C GLN A 421 -19.99 23.31 25.56
N LEU A 422 -18.99 22.93 26.38
CA LEU A 422 -17.98 21.96 26.00
C LEU A 422 -18.55 20.54 25.81
N ALA A 423 -19.61 20.17 26.55
CA ALA A 423 -20.32 18.89 26.37
C ALA A 423 -20.91 18.74 24.97
N ALA A 424 -21.52 19.81 24.44
CA ALA A 424 -22.08 19.84 23.09
C ALA A 424 -21.02 19.65 22.00
N VAL A 425 -19.82 20.23 22.20
CA VAL A 425 -18.67 20.02 21.31
C VAL A 425 -18.12 18.59 21.45
N ALA A 426 -17.97 18.09 22.68
CA ALA A 426 -17.45 16.75 22.97
C ALA A 426 -18.30 15.64 22.35
N ILE A 427 -19.63 15.68 22.52
CA ILE A 427 -20.53 14.67 21.97
C ILE A 427 -20.57 14.72 20.43
N PHE A 428 -20.57 15.92 19.84
CA PHE A 428 -20.51 16.08 18.39
C PHE A 428 -19.24 15.46 17.81
N LEU A 429 -18.07 15.80 18.36
CA LEU A 429 -16.79 15.27 17.90
C LEU A 429 -16.67 13.76 18.12
N ALA A 430 -17.17 13.22 19.22
CA ALA A 430 -17.15 11.78 19.48
C ALA A 430 -17.98 10.98 18.44
N TRP A 431 -19.11 11.52 17.97
CA TRP A 431 -19.87 10.91 16.86
C TRP A 431 -19.19 11.07 15.49
N ILE A 432 -18.45 12.16 15.25
CA ILE A 432 -17.63 12.33 14.05
C ILE A 432 -16.42 11.40 14.04
N GLU A 433 -15.74 11.22 15.17
CA GLU A 433 -14.63 10.26 15.35
C GLU A 433 -15.09 8.82 15.09
N LEU A 434 -16.33 8.45 15.45
CA LEU A 434 -16.92 7.15 15.08
C LEU A 434 -16.97 6.94 13.55
N LEU A 435 -17.26 8.00 12.77
CA LEU A 435 -17.23 7.92 11.30
C LEU A 435 -15.81 7.69 10.78
N LEU A 436 -14.79 8.25 11.44
CA LEU A 436 -13.37 8.02 11.10
C LEU A 436 -12.93 6.58 11.39
N PHE A 437 -13.41 5.97 12.49
CA PHE A 437 -13.26 4.53 12.71
C PHE A 437 -13.91 3.72 11.57
N ILE A 438 -15.16 4.04 11.21
CA ILE A 438 -15.90 3.40 10.12
C ILE A 438 -15.18 3.56 8.76
N ARG A 439 -14.35 4.60 8.56
CA ARG A 439 -13.54 4.79 7.34
C ARG A 439 -12.64 3.58 7.03
N LYS A 440 -12.13 2.88 8.05
CA LYS A 440 -11.26 1.72 7.86
C LYS A 440 -12.02 0.45 7.43
N LEU A 441 -13.36 0.45 7.48
CA LEU A 441 -14.19 -0.70 7.06
C LEU A 441 -14.33 -0.76 5.52
N PRO A 442 -13.98 -1.86 4.84
CA PRO A 442 -13.99 -1.91 3.37
C PRO A 442 -15.36 -1.70 2.71
N ARG A 443 -16.46 -1.96 3.44
CA ARG A 443 -17.84 -1.82 2.95
C ARG A 443 -18.43 -0.42 3.12
N PHE A 444 -18.11 0.26 4.23
CA PHE A 444 -18.66 1.58 4.57
C PHE A 444 -17.65 2.71 4.34
N GLY A 445 -16.36 2.41 4.40
CA GLY A 445 -15.27 3.36 4.31
C GLY A 445 -15.21 4.11 2.99
N ILE A 446 -15.63 3.50 1.88
CA ILE A 446 -15.74 4.18 0.58
C ILE A 446 -16.69 5.39 0.68
N TYR A 447 -17.82 5.27 1.39
CA TYR A 447 -18.75 6.38 1.60
C TYR A 447 -18.16 7.48 2.47
N VAL A 448 -17.40 7.11 3.51
CA VAL A 448 -16.69 8.08 4.35
C VAL A 448 -15.59 8.79 3.54
N VAL A 449 -14.84 8.07 2.69
CA VAL A 449 -13.83 8.65 1.79
C VAL A 449 -14.46 9.59 0.77
N MET A 450 -15.59 9.21 0.14
CA MET A 450 -16.35 10.11 -0.74
C MET A 450 -16.78 11.38 0.01
N PHE A 451 -17.36 11.25 1.20
CA PHE A 451 -17.76 12.38 2.03
C PHE A 451 -16.59 13.30 2.38
N THR A 452 -15.46 12.75 2.85
CA THR A 452 -14.28 13.57 3.19
C THR A 452 -13.68 14.27 1.97
N ASN A 453 -13.73 13.64 0.79
CA ASN A 453 -13.26 14.27 -0.44
C ASN A 453 -14.17 15.43 -0.85
N ILE A 454 -15.50 15.24 -0.85
CA ILE A 454 -16.47 16.31 -1.13
C ILE A 454 -16.29 17.47 -0.13
N CYS A 455 -16.05 17.18 1.16
CA CYS A 455 -15.76 18.21 2.15
C CYS A 455 -14.46 18.97 1.86
N ASN A 456 -13.39 18.28 1.42
CA ASN A 456 -12.13 18.94 1.05
C ASN A 456 -12.32 19.84 -0.18
N THR A 457 -13.00 19.36 -1.22
CA THR A 457 -13.32 20.15 -2.43
C THR A 457 -14.19 21.34 -2.08
N PHE A 458 -15.24 21.14 -1.28
CA PHE A 458 -16.08 22.24 -0.78
C PHE A 458 -15.24 23.28 -0.03
N MET A 459 -14.36 22.87 0.89
CA MET A 459 -13.48 23.79 1.63
C MET A 459 -12.47 24.52 0.73
N GLN A 460 -12.02 23.91 -0.37
CA GLN A 460 -11.14 24.54 -1.36
C GLN A 460 -11.88 25.65 -2.13
N PHE A 461 -13.15 25.44 -2.50
CA PHE A 461 -13.96 26.44 -3.21
C PHE A 461 -14.70 27.42 -2.28
N PHE A 462 -14.85 27.09 -0.98
CA PHE A 462 -15.56 27.90 0.02
C PHE A 462 -15.16 29.39 0.05
N PRO A 463 -13.87 29.78 -0.07
CA PRO A 463 -13.49 31.21 -0.08
C PRO A 463 -14.17 32.01 -1.20
N VAL A 464 -14.44 31.39 -2.36
CA VAL A 464 -15.13 32.05 -3.49
C VAL A 464 -16.59 32.31 -3.14
N PHE A 465 -17.30 31.31 -2.61
CA PHE A 465 -18.70 31.46 -2.19
C PHE A 465 -18.85 32.41 -0.99
N PHE A 466 -17.90 32.39 -0.06
CA PHE A 466 -17.87 33.27 1.10
C PHE A 466 -17.83 34.76 0.71
N LEU A 467 -17.11 35.13 -0.35
CA LEU A 467 -17.12 36.50 -0.88
C LEU A 467 -18.53 36.93 -1.35
N PHE A 468 -19.26 36.05 -2.03
CA PHE A 468 -20.65 36.33 -2.43
C PHE A 468 -21.58 36.42 -1.21
N ILE A 469 -21.45 35.51 -0.23
CA ILE A 469 -22.22 35.56 1.02
C ILE A 469 -21.99 36.91 1.73
N VAL A 470 -20.73 37.35 1.89
CA VAL A 470 -20.41 38.64 2.51
C VAL A 470 -21.01 39.82 1.72
N ALA A 471 -20.91 39.82 0.38
CA ALA A 471 -21.45 40.88 -0.46
C ALA A 471 -22.98 41.02 -0.32
N PHE A 472 -23.71 39.90 -0.40
CA PHE A 472 -25.17 39.89 -0.23
C PHE A 472 -25.58 40.17 1.22
N ALA A 473 -24.86 39.65 2.21
CA ALA A 473 -25.12 39.93 3.63
C ALA A 473 -25.01 41.42 3.93
N LEU A 474 -23.91 42.08 3.54
CA LEU A 474 -23.75 43.51 3.76
C LEU A 474 -24.82 44.34 3.00
N THR A 475 -25.27 43.86 1.84
CA THR A 475 -26.33 44.51 1.07
C THR A 475 -27.69 44.40 1.77
N PHE A 476 -28.09 43.21 2.21
CA PHE A 476 -29.34 43.03 2.96
C PHE A 476 -29.29 43.65 4.35
N TYR A 477 -28.13 43.65 5.03
CA TYR A 477 -27.91 44.39 6.28
C TYR A 477 -28.23 45.89 6.15
N VAL A 478 -27.91 46.51 5.01
CA VAL A 478 -28.23 47.94 4.77
C VAL A 478 -29.72 48.13 4.44
N LEU A 479 -30.30 47.26 3.60
CA LEU A 479 -31.67 47.43 3.09
C LEU A 479 -32.76 47.00 4.09
N LEU A 480 -32.48 46.00 4.92
CA LEU A 480 -33.44 45.32 5.80
C LEU A 480 -33.13 45.49 7.29
N LYS A 481 -32.29 46.48 7.66
CA LYS A 481 -31.85 46.73 9.04
C LYS A 481 -32.97 46.88 10.08
N ASN A 482 -34.20 47.21 9.66
CA ASN A 482 -35.35 47.28 10.56
C ASN A 482 -35.88 45.91 11.01
N GLN A 483 -35.46 44.82 10.37
CA GLN A 483 -35.86 43.45 10.69
C GLN A 483 -34.90 42.80 11.69
N ASN A 484 -35.45 41.99 12.60
CA ASN A 484 -34.67 41.30 13.63
C ASN A 484 -33.57 40.39 13.05
N GLU A 485 -33.78 39.84 11.86
CA GLU A 485 -32.87 38.93 11.16
C GLU A 485 -31.62 39.63 10.62
N PHE A 486 -31.76 40.90 10.25
CA PHE A 486 -30.71 41.72 9.62
C PHE A 486 -30.19 42.82 10.59
N ARG A 487 -30.46 42.69 11.89
CA ARG A 487 -30.11 43.69 12.93
C ARG A 487 -28.61 43.97 13.09
N SER A 488 -27.75 42.98 12.79
CA SER A 488 -26.29 43.11 12.83
C SER A 488 -25.64 42.28 11.73
N VAL A 489 -24.39 42.60 11.39
CA VAL A 489 -23.66 41.91 10.31
C VAL A 489 -23.56 40.39 10.52
N PRO A 490 -23.22 39.85 11.72
CA PRO A 490 -23.24 38.40 11.95
C PRO A 490 -24.62 37.74 11.75
N TRP A 491 -25.70 38.37 12.22
CA TRP A 491 -27.07 37.85 12.02
C TRP A 491 -27.47 37.88 10.55
N SER A 492 -27.14 38.96 9.85
CA SER A 492 -27.35 39.08 8.40
C SER A 492 -26.57 38.04 7.61
N MET A 493 -25.30 37.78 7.97
CA MET A 493 -24.49 36.73 7.34
C MET A 493 -25.07 35.35 7.57
N LEU A 494 -25.53 35.06 8.80
CA LEU A 494 -26.18 33.80 9.14
C LEU A 494 -27.48 33.62 8.34
N LYS A 495 -28.34 34.65 8.26
CA LYS A 495 -29.58 34.59 7.47
C LYS A 495 -29.28 34.37 5.98
N THR A 496 -28.29 35.05 5.39
CA THR A 496 -27.90 34.79 3.99
C THR A 496 -27.33 33.40 3.75
N SER A 497 -26.61 32.82 4.72
CA SER A 497 -26.12 31.44 4.62
C SER A 497 -27.25 30.41 4.71
N VAL A 498 -28.31 30.68 5.48
CA VAL A 498 -29.54 29.86 5.48
C VAL A 498 -30.28 30.00 4.14
N MET A 499 -30.44 31.23 3.64
CA MET A 499 -31.10 31.50 2.35
C MET A 499 -30.41 30.83 1.15
N LEU A 500 -29.09 30.60 1.21
CA LEU A 500 -28.31 29.86 0.19
C LEU A 500 -28.75 28.39 0.06
N ILE A 501 -29.22 27.76 1.15
CA ILE A 501 -29.70 26.37 1.14
C ILE A 501 -31.02 26.24 0.32
N GLY A 502 -31.70 27.35 0.07
CA GLY A 502 -32.99 27.40 -0.62
C GLY A 502 -34.15 27.84 0.28
N GLU A 503 -33.91 28.03 1.57
CA GLU A 503 -34.91 28.52 2.55
C GLU A 503 -35.16 30.03 2.38
N LEU A 504 -35.92 30.35 1.33
CA LEU A 504 -36.34 31.71 0.99
C LEU A 504 -37.67 32.05 1.68
N GLU A 505 -37.60 32.55 2.91
CA GLU A 505 -38.76 33.06 3.66
C GLU A 505 -39.29 34.39 3.10
N TYR A 506 -39.86 34.33 1.90
CA TYR A 506 -40.38 35.51 1.20
C TYR A 506 -41.49 36.22 1.99
N THR A 507 -42.39 35.47 2.64
CA THR A 507 -43.51 36.05 3.40
C THR A 507 -43.05 36.85 4.61
N GLY A 508 -42.19 36.28 5.45
CA GLY A 508 -41.65 36.95 6.64
C GLY A 508 -40.77 38.15 6.30
N VAL A 509 -39.95 38.06 5.24
CA VAL A 509 -39.01 39.13 4.86
C VAL A 509 -39.68 40.24 4.02
N PHE A 510 -40.63 39.92 3.12
CA PHE A 510 -41.16 40.86 2.12
C PHE A 510 -42.65 41.20 2.26
N GLN A 511 -43.45 40.42 3.01
CA GLN A 511 -44.91 40.62 3.07
C GLN A 511 -45.41 41.13 4.42
N GLU A 512 -44.85 40.64 5.54
CA GLU A 512 -45.28 41.05 6.89
C GLU A 512 -44.55 42.31 7.39
N ASN A 513 -43.31 42.53 6.94
CA ASN A 513 -42.47 43.65 7.38
C ASN A 513 -42.50 44.82 6.38
N SER A 514 -42.67 46.05 6.88
CA SER A 514 -42.65 47.26 6.05
C SER A 514 -41.23 47.56 5.53
N MET A 515 -41.01 47.30 4.23
CA MET A 515 -39.75 47.59 3.55
C MET A 515 -39.69 49.04 3.06
N TYR A 516 -38.66 49.78 3.49
CA TYR A 516 -38.41 51.15 3.01
C TYR A 516 -37.99 51.22 1.53
N TYR A 517 -37.25 50.21 1.03
CA TYR A 517 -36.63 50.20 -0.30
C TYR A 517 -37.13 49.05 -1.21
N SER A 518 -38.43 48.74 -1.13
CA SER A 518 -39.07 47.58 -1.76
C SER A 518 -38.56 47.22 -3.17
N GLN A 519 -38.54 48.17 -4.12
CA GLN A 519 -38.10 47.93 -5.50
C GLN A 519 -36.65 47.42 -5.60
N LEU A 520 -35.72 48.05 -4.87
CA LEU A 520 -34.30 47.70 -4.90
C LEU A 520 -34.06 46.36 -4.20
N THR A 521 -34.72 46.12 -3.06
CA THR A 521 -34.64 44.84 -2.33
C THR A 521 -35.15 43.68 -3.19
N ILE A 522 -36.28 43.83 -3.89
CA ILE A 522 -36.83 42.78 -4.78
C ILE A 522 -35.87 42.47 -5.93
N ILE A 523 -35.29 43.48 -6.58
CA ILE A 523 -34.33 43.28 -7.68
C ILE A 523 -33.09 42.51 -7.20
N LEU A 524 -32.52 42.92 -6.05
CA LEU A 524 -31.34 42.28 -5.47
C LEU A 524 -31.66 40.87 -4.94
N PHE A 525 -32.87 40.62 -4.48
CA PHE A 525 -33.34 39.29 -4.07
C PHE A 525 -33.51 38.34 -5.27
N ILE A 526 -34.03 38.82 -6.40
CA ILE A 526 -34.07 38.04 -7.65
C ILE A 526 -32.64 37.71 -8.12
N PHE A 527 -31.73 38.67 -8.05
CA PHE A 527 -30.32 38.45 -8.39
C PHE A 527 -29.65 37.46 -7.43
N PHE A 528 -29.90 37.56 -6.12
CA PHE A 528 -29.48 36.56 -5.12
C PHE A 528 -30.00 35.16 -5.46
N MET A 529 -31.30 35.02 -5.74
CA MET A 529 -31.91 33.73 -6.08
C MET A 529 -31.25 33.09 -7.32
N ILE A 530 -30.97 33.87 -8.36
CA ILE A 530 -30.32 33.37 -9.58
C ILE A 530 -28.86 32.96 -9.29
N PHE A 531 -28.07 33.82 -8.67
CA PHE A 531 -26.63 33.56 -8.50
C PHE A 531 -26.33 32.54 -7.39
N MET A 532 -26.95 32.69 -6.22
CA MET A 532 -26.69 31.82 -5.07
C MET A 532 -27.43 30.49 -5.20
N ASN A 533 -28.75 30.53 -5.39
CA ASN A 533 -29.58 29.32 -5.25
C ASN A 533 -29.70 28.51 -6.55
N ILE A 534 -29.49 29.11 -7.72
CA ILE A 534 -29.49 28.39 -9.01
C ILE A 534 -28.06 28.14 -9.51
N ILE A 535 -27.24 29.17 -9.70
CA ILE A 535 -25.91 29.00 -10.32
C ILE A 535 -24.93 28.32 -9.35
N ILE A 536 -24.71 28.87 -8.16
CA ILE A 536 -23.72 28.34 -7.20
C ILE A 536 -24.11 26.95 -6.67
N MET A 537 -25.38 26.72 -6.31
CA MET A 537 -25.81 25.40 -5.84
C MET A 537 -25.67 24.31 -6.92
N ASN A 538 -26.04 24.57 -8.18
CA ASN A 538 -25.84 23.60 -9.25
C ASN A 538 -24.34 23.37 -9.58
N LEU A 539 -23.49 24.40 -9.46
CA LEU A 539 -22.04 24.26 -9.58
C LEU A 539 -21.46 23.36 -8.47
N LEU A 540 -21.88 23.57 -7.22
CA LEU A 540 -21.49 22.75 -6.07
C LEU A 540 -21.92 21.27 -6.24
N VAL A 541 -23.14 21.04 -6.72
CA VAL A 541 -23.62 19.68 -7.03
C VAL A 541 -22.79 19.06 -8.16
N GLY A 542 -22.46 19.83 -9.22
CA GLY A 542 -21.60 19.37 -10.31
C GLY A 542 -20.23 18.90 -9.82
N LEU A 543 -19.54 19.73 -9.04
CA LEU A 543 -18.24 19.39 -8.43
C LEU A 543 -18.32 18.12 -7.56
N ALA A 544 -19.35 18.01 -6.72
CA ALA A 544 -19.55 16.83 -5.89
C ALA A 544 -19.84 15.56 -6.71
N VAL A 545 -20.57 15.65 -7.82
CA VAL A 545 -20.84 14.53 -8.72
C VAL A 545 -19.55 14.06 -9.43
N ASP A 546 -18.72 14.98 -9.90
CA ASP A 546 -17.44 14.66 -10.53
C ASP A 546 -16.47 13.99 -9.55
N ASP A 547 -16.38 14.49 -8.30
CA ASP A 547 -15.59 13.88 -7.23
C ASP A 547 -16.08 12.46 -6.86
N ILE A 548 -17.40 12.29 -6.72
CA ILE A 548 -18.01 10.99 -6.44
C ILE A 548 -17.65 10.00 -7.55
N LYS A 549 -17.73 10.43 -8.82
CA LYS A 549 -17.39 9.59 -9.96
C LYS A 549 -15.90 9.20 -9.95
N ALA A 550 -14.99 10.15 -9.74
CA ALA A 550 -13.56 9.88 -9.65
C ALA A 550 -13.19 8.93 -8.48
N VAL A 551 -13.95 8.95 -7.38
CA VAL A 551 -13.79 7.97 -6.30
C VAL A 551 -14.39 6.61 -6.65
N GLN A 552 -15.52 6.56 -7.37
CA GLN A 552 -16.17 5.33 -7.82
C GLN A 552 -15.33 4.58 -8.87
N ASP A 553 -14.77 5.28 -9.84
CA ASP A 553 -13.90 4.70 -10.88
C ASP A 553 -12.67 3.98 -10.27
N GLN A 554 -12.18 4.47 -9.13
CA GLN A 554 -11.06 3.87 -8.37
C GLN A 554 -11.53 3.04 -7.15
N ALA A 555 -12.83 2.75 -6.98
CA ALA A 555 -13.36 2.20 -5.73
C ALA A 555 -12.84 0.79 -5.40
N VAL A 556 -12.58 -0.04 -6.40
CA VAL A 556 -12.02 -1.40 -6.20
C VAL A 556 -10.61 -1.31 -5.63
N LEU A 557 -9.73 -0.54 -6.30
CA LEU A 557 -8.37 -0.28 -5.86
C LEU A 557 -8.33 0.37 -4.46
N LYS A 558 -9.10 1.44 -4.23
CA LYS A 558 -9.17 2.13 -2.91
C LYS A 558 -9.64 1.19 -1.80
N ARG A 559 -10.60 0.30 -2.08
CA ARG A 559 -11.07 -0.71 -1.11
C ARG A 559 -9.98 -1.72 -0.76
N LEU A 560 -9.23 -2.21 -1.75
CA LEU A 560 -8.11 -3.14 -1.53
C LEU A 560 -6.95 -2.46 -0.80
N ALA A 561 -6.62 -1.21 -1.16
CA ALA A 561 -5.65 -0.39 -0.45
C ALA A 561 -6.02 -0.20 1.03
N MET A 562 -7.26 0.18 1.34
CA MET A 562 -7.73 0.29 2.74
C MET A 562 -7.64 -1.04 3.50
N GLN A 563 -7.90 -2.19 2.86
CA GLN A 563 -7.72 -3.51 3.48
C GLN A 563 -6.26 -3.81 3.80
N VAL A 564 -5.35 -3.51 2.87
CA VAL A 564 -3.89 -3.64 3.07
C VAL A 564 -3.42 -2.71 4.18
N GLU A 565 -3.82 -1.44 4.15
CA GLU A 565 -3.44 -0.45 5.16
C GLU A 565 -3.92 -0.86 6.56
N LEU A 566 -5.18 -1.29 6.70
CA LEU A 566 -5.73 -1.74 7.97
C LEU A 566 -5.01 -3.00 8.50
N ALA A 567 -4.76 -4.00 7.65
CA ALA A 567 -4.05 -5.21 8.06
C ALA A 567 -2.62 -4.89 8.55
N LEU A 568 -1.91 -4.02 7.82
CA LEU A 568 -0.53 -3.64 8.14
C LEU A 568 -0.43 -2.61 9.28
N ASP A 569 -1.43 -1.75 9.48
CA ASP A 569 -1.57 -0.89 10.67
C ASP A 569 -1.57 -1.76 11.91
N VAL A 570 -2.48 -2.75 11.96
CA VAL A 570 -2.58 -3.64 13.12
C VAL A 570 -1.30 -4.47 13.27
N GLU A 571 -0.72 -4.98 12.18
CA GLU A 571 0.55 -5.72 12.23
C GLU A 571 1.70 -4.88 12.82
N SER A 572 1.69 -3.56 12.62
CA SER A 572 2.70 -2.65 13.16
C SER A 572 2.55 -2.38 14.66
N ILE A 573 1.33 -2.53 15.20
CA ILE A 573 0.98 -2.36 16.63
C ILE A 573 1.20 -3.66 17.41
N VAL A 574 1.00 -4.82 16.77
CA VAL A 574 1.13 -6.13 17.42
C VAL A 574 2.59 -6.41 17.84
N PRO A 575 2.86 -6.77 19.11
CA PRO A 575 4.19 -7.11 19.59
C PRO A 575 4.86 -8.25 18.79
N GLN A 576 6.18 -8.15 18.62
CA GLN A 576 6.96 -9.08 17.77
C GLN A 576 6.75 -10.56 18.13
N PHE A 577 6.59 -10.90 19.42
CA PHE A 577 6.38 -12.30 19.86
C PHE A 577 5.04 -12.88 19.38
N LEU A 578 3.98 -12.07 19.32
CA LEU A 578 2.69 -12.48 18.73
C LEU A 578 2.81 -12.53 17.21
N ARG A 579 3.37 -11.49 16.59
CA ARG A 579 3.52 -11.39 15.13
C ARG A 579 4.20 -12.62 14.54
N ARG A 580 5.34 -13.06 15.11
CA ARG A 580 6.08 -14.25 14.66
C ARG A 580 5.24 -15.52 14.61
N LYS A 581 4.34 -15.71 15.58
CA LYS A 581 3.46 -16.90 15.68
C LYS A 581 2.40 -16.98 14.58
N PHE A 582 2.08 -15.85 13.95
CA PHE A 582 1.09 -15.77 12.86
C PHE A 582 1.73 -15.84 11.45
N VAL A 583 3.05 -15.74 11.32
CA VAL A 583 3.74 -15.90 10.03
C VAL A 583 3.80 -17.37 9.65
N ARG A 584 3.40 -17.70 8.40
CA ARG A 584 3.41 -19.06 7.84
C ARG A 584 4.02 -19.05 6.44
N LYS A 585 4.77 -20.10 6.09
CA LYS A 585 5.36 -20.27 4.75
C LYS A 585 4.28 -20.40 3.67
N SER A 586 3.26 -21.22 3.95
CA SER A 586 2.16 -21.52 3.04
C SER A 586 0.86 -21.81 3.78
N ILE A 587 -0.25 -21.72 3.05
CA ILE A 587 -1.59 -22.14 3.50
C ILE A 587 -2.27 -22.87 2.36
N ASN A 588 -2.90 -23.99 2.71
CA ASN A 588 -3.77 -24.72 1.80
C ASN A 588 -5.21 -24.22 1.95
N VAL A 589 -5.88 -23.99 0.82
CA VAL A 589 -7.28 -23.55 0.75
C VAL A 589 -8.09 -24.60 -0.02
N LYS A 590 -9.18 -25.06 0.59
CA LYS A 590 -10.16 -25.98 -0.03
C LYS A 590 -11.41 -25.19 -0.41
N PRO A 591 -11.60 -24.78 -1.67
CA PRO A 591 -12.72 -23.94 -2.06
C PRO A 591 -14.08 -24.66 -1.93
N ASN A 592 -14.07 -26.00 -2.00
CA ASN A 592 -15.28 -26.84 -2.00
C ASN A 592 -15.63 -27.44 -0.61
N ASP A 593 -14.87 -27.11 0.44
CA ASP A 593 -15.17 -27.59 1.80
C ASP A 593 -16.17 -26.67 2.53
N ASN A 594 -17.43 -27.11 2.57
CA ASN A 594 -18.52 -26.39 3.20
C ASN A 594 -18.63 -26.61 4.73
N SER A 595 -17.76 -27.40 5.35
CA SER A 595 -17.90 -27.85 6.75
C SER A 595 -17.84 -26.73 7.81
N ASN A 596 -17.09 -25.68 7.56
CA ASN A 596 -16.85 -24.55 8.49
C ASN A 596 -17.62 -23.27 8.11
N SER A 597 -18.60 -23.38 7.23
CA SER A 597 -19.09 -22.26 6.40
C SER A 597 -19.97 -21.22 7.11
N ARG A 598 -20.92 -21.58 7.99
CA ARG A 598 -21.98 -20.62 8.39
C ARG A 598 -21.49 -19.36 9.13
N LEU A 599 -20.73 -19.52 10.22
CA LEU A 599 -20.26 -18.37 10.99
C LEU A 599 -19.13 -17.61 10.25
N LYS A 600 -18.27 -18.35 9.54
CA LYS A 600 -17.22 -17.75 8.71
C LYS A 600 -17.81 -16.95 7.57
N ASN A 601 -18.74 -17.50 6.79
CA ASN A 601 -19.37 -16.79 5.66
C ASN A 601 -20.16 -15.57 6.13
N LEU A 602 -20.84 -15.60 7.29
CA LEU A 602 -21.52 -14.42 7.84
C LEU A 602 -20.55 -13.25 8.10
N LEU A 603 -19.36 -13.55 8.65
CA LEU A 603 -18.30 -12.57 8.94
C LEU A 603 -17.42 -12.23 7.71
N LEU A 604 -17.34 -13.13 6.73
CA LEU A 604 -16.63 -12.91 5.45
C LEU A 604 -17.43 -11.93 4.58
N MET A 605 -18.73 -12.21 4.42
CA MET A 605 -19.71 -11.49 3.60
C MET A 605 -20.03 -10.07 4.11
N SER A 606 -19.62 -9.75 5.34
CA SER A 606 -19.73 -8.38 5.88
C SER A 606 -18.51 -7.51 5.57
N MET A 607 -17.33 -8.08 5.26
CA MET A 607 -16.07 -7.35 5.42
C MET A 607 -14.98 -7.58 4.35
N PHE A 608 -14.81 -8.80 3.83
CA PHE A 608 -13.76 -9.12 2.86
C PHE A 608 -14.36 -9.68 1.57
N MET A 609 -14.46 -8.79 0.56
CA MET A 609 -15.08 -8.98 -0.74
C MET A 609 -16.60 -9.20 -0.73
N SER A 610 -17.22 -8.82 -1.84
CA SER A 610 -18.56 -9.25 -2.19
C SER A 610 -18.58 -10.75 -2.46
N SER A 611 -19.69 -11.38 -2.01
CA SER A 611 -20.20 -12.74 -2.32
C SER A 611 -19.30 -13.97 -2.09
N SER A 612 -17.97 -13.83 -1.89
CA SER A 612 -16.93 -14.89 -1.94
C SER A 612 -16.81 -15.66 -3.26
N THR A 613 -17.88 -15.71 -4.06
CA THR A 613 -17.84 -16.09 -5.47
C THR A 613 -16.87 -15.24 -6.28
N ASP A 614 -16.53 -14.02 -5.86
CA ASP A 614 -15.45 -13.22 -6.48
C ASP A 614 -14.07 -13.83 -6.25
N PHE A 615 -13.77 -14.36 -5.05
CA PHE A 615 -12.52 -15.09 -4.80
C PHE A 615 -12.48 -16.38 -5.62
N ASN A 616 -13.56 -17.17 -5.61
CA ASN A 616 -13.64 -18.37 -6.44
C ASN A 616 -13.55 -18.04 -7.94
N LYS A 617 -14.18 -16.96 -8.42
CA LYS A 617 -14.12 -16.52 -9.82
C LYS A 617 -12.73 -16.02 -10.23
N ALA A 618 -12.04 -15.28 -9.35
CA ALA A 618 -10.64 -14.91 -9.57
C ALA A 618 -9.70 -16.12 -9.55
N LEU A 619 -10.02 -17.12 -8.72
CA LEU A 619 -9.28 -18.38 -8.59
C LEU A 619 -9.49 -19.28 -9.82
N TYR A 620 -10.73 -19.52 -10.27
CA TYR A 620 -11.03 -20.24 -11.51
C TYR A 620 -10.46 -19.52 -12.74
N ARG A 621 -10.62 -18.19 -12.87
CA ARG A 621 -10.06 -17.42 -13.99
C ARG A 621 -8.53 -17.47 -14.07
N ASN A 622 -7.84 -17.65 -12.94
CA ASN A 622 -6.39 -17.88 -12.94
C ASN A 622 -6.01 -19.35 -13.08
N LEU A 623 -6.84 -20.31 -12.65
CA LEU A 623 -6.69 -21.73 -13.01
C LEU A 623 -6.74 -21.92 -14.54
N ASP A 624 -7.71 -21.32 -15.23
CA ASP A 624 -7.78 -21.34 -16.71
C ASP A 624 -6.49 -20.82 -17.36
N LYS A 625 -5.96 -19.68 -16.87
CA LYS A 625 -4.67 -19.13 -17.33
C LYS A 625 -3.50 -20.06 -17.02
N MET A 626 -3.49 -20.70 -15.85
CA MET A 626 -2.41 -21.59 -15.40
C MET A 626 -2.42 -22.93 -16.15
N GLU A 627 -3.58 -23.52 -16.41
CA GLU A 627 -3.73 -24.73 -17.24
C GLU A 627 -3.21 -24.47 -18.66
N VAL A 628 -3.58 -23.34 -19.28
CA VAL A 628 -3.02 -22.93 -20.58
C VAL A 628 -1.49 -22.78 -20.50
N GLN A 629 -0.93 -22.14 -19.46
CA GLN A 629 0.52 -22.02 -19.33
C GLN A 629 1.23 -23.36 -19.11
N GLN A 630 0.65 -24.28 -18.33
CA GLN A 630 1.20 -25.62 -18.10
C GLN A 630 1.18 -26.46 -19.38
N ASP A 631 0.07 -26.43 -20.13
CA ASP A 631 -0.07 -27.15 -21.40
C ASP A 631 0.89 -26.60 -22.49
N TYR A 632 1.12 -25.29 -22.52
CA TYR A 632 2.18 -24.70 -23.36
C TYR A 632 3.61 -25.08 -22.93
N GLN A 633 3.89 -25.21 -21.62
CA GLN A 633 5.20 -25.68 -21.15
C GLN A 633 5.41 -27.18 -21.42
N GLY A 634 4.39 -28.03 -21.23
CA GLY A 634 4.45 -29.45 -21.59
C GLY A 634 4.69 -29.66 -23.08
N LYS A 635 4.04 -28.87 -23.94
CA LYS A 635 4.26 -28.89 -25.41
C LYS A 635 5.63 -28.35 -25.84
N ARG A 636 6.31 -27.54 -25.02
CA ARG A 636 7.72 -27.14 -25.23
C ARG A 636 8.70 -28.22 -24.77
N LEU A 637 8.46 -28.83 -23.61
CA LEU A 637 9.31 -29.91 -23.07
C LEU A 637 9.28 -31.16 -23.94
N ASN A 638 8.13 -31.53 -24.51
CA ASN A 638 7.99 -32.67 -25.43
C ASN A 638 8.47 -32.37 -26.88
N ARG A 639 9.16 -31.24 -27.10
CA ARG A 639 9.76 -30.85 -28.39
C ARG A 639 11.27 -30.60 -28.30
N ALA A 640 11.86 -30.87 -27.13
CA ALA A 640 13.29 -31.05 -26.92
C ALA A 640 13.57 -32.54 -26.74
#